data_AF-A0AAU9P122-F1
#
_entry.id   AF-A0AAU9P122-F1
#
_cell.length_a   1.000
_cell.length_b   1.000
_cell.length_c   1.000
_cell.angle_alpha   90.00
_cell.angle_beta   90.00
_cell.angle_gamma   90.00
#
_symmetry.space_group_name_H-M   'P 1'
#
loop_
_entity.id
_entity.type
_entity.pdbx_description
1 polymer ?
#
loop_
_entity_poly.entity_id
_entity_poly.type
_entity_poly.pdbx_seq_one_letter_code
_entity_poly.pdbx_strand_id
1 'polypeptide(L)'
;MLTETTAEFKPQLEELRATLQRITPIIEETVKLKRELDHSELECKMFIDEVQKAEELITRCSKVKRDPTKMFLYSRELKNFKIKLVNFFQVGVQAIQIRDIMQTLAVVNDIKSKLDRMYVDSRDSKHRTRLVGSHSGSESVERKKYGWQVPGLQSGIVAFDEPLEKLKAEVVSDIGVDDRLVLVVEAPGGCGKTTLVKMLCHDAEIRENFGENIFYVTVSETPDLMVIVSDLFNPNPSTPQLQFQGKEDAKIKLDNFLNKKASDPMLLVLDDVWSASFIEELFPSKIRGHKILVTSRTAFPKYKTFRFEPLNEEDAKTLFCDSAFTKGGSRPSPTISDHLVNQKHPLTLLVVGRSLNGKNDLAWKSMLGKLSQEDQRIPVSTLLNMWVHLYNHDDDGVDTMDTILELSYRNLVDLMAKGFGNDLGATVTFCDQQFVTQHDLMKELAIHLNNKLPLAQRSRLFIDARGEDLPASIVKIQEAMQARILSISTGESFSSRWCDMKVPDLEVLILNLMSKTYTLPHFLAANPKLKILNITNNRLYPTEFSNFDFLGASYNLTRIRLERVVISPSILSLINLQKVSFIMCNIGDPFKNLITNTPNIWPQLVELEIDYCQDLVKFPGTLCNSVHLKKISITNCNEMRGFSEEFGDLINLEMFGLRSCMKLKKLPESIWRLKNLSVLDISDCTFVTDS
;
A
#
# COMPACT_ATOMS: atom_id res chain seq x y z
N MET A 1 -18.17 -8.48 30.81
CA MET A 1 -17.10 -9.28 30.17
C MET A 1 -17.19 -10.78 30.44
N LEU A 2 -16.86 -11.33 31.62
CA LEU A 2 -16.83 -12.80 31.84
C LEU A 2 -18.17 -13.53 31.55
N THR A 3 -19.31 -12.88 31.81
CA THR A 3 -20.66 -13.43 31.62
C THR A 3 -21.18 -13.35 30.17
N GLU A 4 -20.82 -12.31 29.42
CA GLU A 4 -21.20 -12.17 28.00
C GLU A 4 -20.40 -13.12 27.11
N THR A 5 -19.09 -13.20 27.33
CA THR A 5 -18.20 -14.05 26.51
C THR A 5 -18.46 -15.54 26.74
N THR A 6 -18.93 -15.94 27.93
CA THR A 6 -19.35 -17.32 28.20
C THR A 6 -20.72 -17.65 27.58
N ALA A 7 -21.60 -16.66 27.36
CA ALA A 7 -22.86 -16.84 26.64
C ALA A 7 -22.66 -17.05 25.13
N GLU A 8 -21.64 -16.43 24.54
CA GLU A 8 -21.32 -16.53 23.11
C GLU A 8 -20.56 -17.80 22.71
N PHE A 9 -19.99 -18.54 23.67
CA PHE A 9 -19.18 -19.73 23.43
C PHE A 9 -19.91 -20.81 22.59
N LYS A 10 -21.15 -21.14 22.95
CA LYS A 10 -21.91 -22.20 22.29
C LYS A 10 -22.36 -21.80 20.86
N PRO A 11 -22.91 -20.58 20.63
CA PRO A 11 -23.16 -20.08 19.28
C PRO A 11 -21.92 -20.08 18.37
N GLN A 12 -20.77 -19.60 18.85
CA GLN A 12 -19.52 -19.55 18.07
C GLN A 12 -19.02 -20.94 17.66
N LEU A 13 -19.14 -21.91 18.57
CA LEU A 13 -18.75 -23.30 18.29
C LEU A 13 -19.63 -23.96 17.22
N GLU A 14 -20.96 -23.77 17.30
CA GLU A 14 -21.88 -24.32 16.30
C GLU A 14 -21.74 -23.63 14.94
N GLU A 15 -21.45 -22.32 14.91
CA GLU A 15 -21.22 -21.58 13.66
C GLU A 15 -19.94 -22.05 12.94
N LEU A 16 -18.84 -22.27 13.67
CA LEU A 16 -17.60 -22.81 13.10
C LEU A 16 -17.83 -24.24 12.57
N ARG A 17 -18.59 -25.06 13.30
CA ARG A 17 -18.97 -26.42 12.86
C ARG A 17 -19.80 -26.40 11.58
N ALA A 18 -20.81 -25.54 11.50
CA ALA A 18 -21.65 -25.38 10.31
C ALA A 18 -20.83 -24.85 9.11
N THR A 19 -19.84 -24.00 9.37
CA THR A 19 -18.93 -23.51 8.33
C THR A 19 -18.06 -24.63 7.77
N LEU A 20 -17.46 -25.45 8.64
CA LEU A 20 -16.65 -26.59 8.21
C LEU A 20 -17.46 -27.61 7.40
N GLN A 21 -18.65 -27.99 7.87
CA GLN A 21 -19.54 -28.92 7.16
C GLN A 21 -19.86 -28.47 5.72
N ARG A 22 -19.87 -27.16 5.46
CA ARG A 22 -20.15 -26.58 4.15
C ARG A 22 -18.91 -26.51 3.24
N ILE A 23 -17.73 -26.27 3.80
CA ILE A 23 -16.51 -26.05 3.00
C ILE A 23 -15.70 -27.32 2.74
N THR A 24 -15.74 -28.30 3.65
CA THR A 24 -15.00 -29.56 3.51
C THR A 24 -15.27 -30.28 2.18
N PRO A 25 -16.53 -30.52 1.75
CA PRO A 25 -16.78 -31.22 0.48
C PRO A 25 -16.28 -30.44 -0.74
N ILE A 26 -16.31 -29.09 -0.70
CA ILE A 26 -15.82 -28.23 -1.78
C ILE A 26 -14.30 -28.34 -1.90
N ILE A 27 -13.60 -28.37 -0.76
CA ILE A 27 -12.14 -28.52 -0.72
C ILE A 27 -11.76 -29.91 -1.25
N GLU A 28 -12.43 -30.97 -0.81
CA GLU A 28 -12.19 -32.35 -1.28
C GLU A 28 -12.40 -32.49 -2.80
N GLU A 29 -13.47 -31.91 -3.35
CA GLU A 29 -13.72 -31.89 -4.79
C GLU A 29 -12.63 -31.10 -5.54
N THR A 30 -12.19 -29.97 -5.00
CA THR A 30 -11.09 -29.17 -5.57
C THR A 30 -9.76 -29.93 -5.57
N VAL A 31 -9.44 -30.66 -4.49
CA VAL A 31 -8.24 -31.51 -4.42
C VAL A 31 -8.31 -32.63 -5.45
N LYS A 32 -9.48 -33.25 -5.61
CA LYS A 32 -9.70 -34.31 -6.61
C LYS A 32 -9.50 -33.79 -8.03
N LEU A 33 -10.08 -32.65 -8.37
CA LEU A 33 -9.92 -32.02 -9.69
C LEU A 33 -8.47 -31.62 -9.98
N LYS A 34 -7.74 -31.11 -8.99
CA LYS A 34 -6.30 -30.77 -9.16
C LYS A 34 -5.41 -32.00 -9.38
N ARG A 35 -5.73 -33.16 -8.77
CA ARG A 35 -5.03 -34.43 -9.04
C ARG A 35 -5.23 -34.93 -10.47
N GLU A 36 -6.43 -34.75 -11.03
CA GLU A 36 -6.73 -35.14 -12.41
C GLU A 36 -6.02 -34.24 -13.45
N LEU A 37 -5.51 -33.08 -13.02
CA LEU A 37 -4.80 -32.10 -13.86
C LEU A 37 -3.26 -32.13 -13.69
N ASP A 38 -2.70 -33.16 -13.05
CA ASP A 38 -1.24 -33.37 -12.87
C ASP A 38 -0.50 -32.19 -12.16
N HIS A 39 -1.21 -31.41 -11.35
CA HIS A 39 -0.65 -30.30 -10.58
C HIS A 39 -0.18 -30.71 -9.16
N SER A 40 0.82 -30.00 -8.62
CA SER A 40 1.47 -30.25 -7.32
C SER A 40 0.48 -30.33 -6.13
N GLU A 41 0.54 -31.42 -5.35
CA GLU A 41 -0.28 -31.65 -4.15
C GLU A 41 0.04 -30.73 -2.96
N LEU A 42 1.12 -29.95 -3.02
CA LEU A 42 1.60 -29.12 -1.90
C LEU A 42 0.61 -28.01 -1.51
N GLU A 43 -0.18 -27.52 -2.45
CA GLU A 43 -1.05 -26.36 -2.27
C GLU A 43 -2.38 -26.75 -1.61
N CYS A 44 -2.93 -27.90 -2.01
CA CYS A 44 -4.11 -28.49 -1.39
C CYS A 44 -3.84 -28.89 0.07
N LYS A 45 -2.58 -29.20 0.40
CA LYS A 45 -2.15 -29.51 1.76
C LYS A 45 -2.39 -28.37 2.74
N MET A 46 -2.20 -27.12 2.32
CA MET A 46 -2.47 -25.95 3.18
C MET A 46 -3.96 -25.81 3.54
N PHE A 47 -4.85 -26.13 2.59
CA PHE A 47 -6.29 -26.13 2.83
C PHE A 47 -6.70 -27.26 3.78
N ILE A 48 -6.13 -28.45 3.58
CA ILE A 48 -6.37 -29.61 4.42
C ILE A 48 -5.89 -29.37 5.85
N ASP A 49 -4.69 -28.79 6.01
CA ASP A 49 -4.11 -28.50 7.32
C ASP A 49 -4.96 -27.49 8.12
N GLU A 50 -5.52 -26.45 7.49
CA GLU A 50 -6.39 -25.49 8.20
C GLU A 50 -7.76 -26.06 8.55
N VAL A 51 -8.32 -26.94 7.71
CA VAL A 51 -9.54 -27.69 8.03
C VAL A 51 -9.29 -28.63 9.22
N GLN A 52 -8.16 -29.33 9.25
CA GLN A 52 -7.79 -30.21 10.36
C GLN A 52 -7.61 -29.43 11.67
N LYS A 53 -6.91 -28.29 11.66
CA LYS A 53 -6.76 -27.43 12.85
C LYS A 53 -8.12 -26.94 13.38
N ALA A 54 -9.06 -26.65 12.48
CA ALA A 54 -10.41 -26.25 12.84
C ALA A 54 -11.19 -27.39 13.51
N GLU A 55 -11.09 -28.61 12.98
CA GLU A 55 -11.70 -29.81 13.56
C GLU A 55 -11.12 -30.19 14.92
N GLU A 56 -9.80 -30.06 15.09
CA GLU A 56 -9.12 -30.25 16.37
C GLU A 56 -9.60 -29.25 17.42
N LEU A 57 -9.75 -27.97 17.04
CA LEU A 57 -10.26 -26.93 17.91
C LEU A 57 -11.72 -27.20 18.33
N ILE A 58 -12.60 -27.57 17.38
CA ILE A 58 -13.98 -27.96 17.70
C ILE A 58 -14.00 -29.15 18.67
N THR A 59 -13.14 -30.14 18.45
CA THR A 59 -13.04 -31.32 19.30
C THR A 59 -12.60 -30.95 20.71
N ARG A 60 -11.61 -30.06 20.87
CA ARG A 60 -11.18 -29.54 22.18
C ARG A 60 -12.31 -28.76 22.86
N CYS A 61 -12.99 -27.86 22.15
CA CYS A 61 -14.08 -27.04 22.69
C CYS A 61 -15.32 -27.88 23.07
N SER A 62 -15.62 -28.95 22.35
CA SER A 62 -16.76 -29.83 22.65
C SER A 62 -16.63 -30.63 23.96
N LYS A 63 -15.39 -30.80 24.47
CA LYS A 63 -15.08 -31.53 25.70
C LYS A 63 -15.14 -30.65 26.96
N VAL A 64 -15.37 -29.35 26.81
CA VAL A 64 -15.38 -28.38 27.91
C VAL A 64 -16.69 -28.53 28.72
N LYS A 65 -16.59 -28.96 29.98
CA LYS A 65 -17.71 -28.90 30.95
C LYS A 65 -18.00 -27.45 31.35
N ARG A 66 -19.13 -27.16 32.04
CA ARG A 66 -19.60 -25.81 32.47
C ARG A 66 -18.62 -25.08 33.43
N ASP A 67 -17.38 -24.88 33.02
CA ASP A 67 -16.32 -24.13 33.68
C ASP A 67 -16.21 -22.76 32.98
N PRO A 68 -16.63 -21.66 33.64
CA PRO A 68 -16.68 -20.33 33.05
C PRO A 68 -15.32 -19.81 32.57
N THR A 69 -14.23 -20.19 33.24
CA THR A 69 -12.88 -19.69 32.90
C THR A 69 -12.32 -20.37 31.66
N LYS A 70 -12.53 -21.69 31.53
CA LYS A 70 -12.19 -22.41 30.29
C LYS A 70 -13.08 -22.02 29.13
N MET A 71 -14.38 -21.82 29.36
CA MET A 71 -15.30 -21.33 28.31
C MET A 71 -14.90 -19.94 27.80
N PHE A 72 -14.45 -19.05 28.70
CA PHE A 72 -13.92 -17.74 28.32
C PHE A 72 -12.66 -17.85 27.43
N LEU A 73 -11.68 -18.67 27.85
CA LEU A 73 -10.44 -18.87 27.09
C LEU A 73 -10.70 -19.48 25.71
N TYR A 74 -11.54 -20.53 25.64
CA TYR A 74 -11.86 -21.18 24.36
C TYR A 74 -12.77 -20.34 23.47
N SER A 75 -13.65 -19.49 24.02
CA SER A 75 -14.41 -18.53 23.21
C SER A 75 -13.48 -17.52 22.53
N ARG A 76 -12.44 -17.05 23.23
CA ARG A 76 -11.41 -16.19 22.65
C ARG A 76 -10.58 -16.91 21.58
N GLU A 77 -10.21 -18.17 21.82
CA GLU A 77 -9.49 -19.01 20.85
C GLU A 77 -10.34 -19.27 19.60
N LEU A 78 -11.63 -19.57 19.74
CA LEU A 78 -12.59 -19.75 18.64
C LEU A 78 -12.76 -18.47 17.82
N LYS A 79 -12.91 -17.32 18.48
CA LYS A 79 -13.04 -16.01 17.80
C LYS A 79 -11.78 -15.67 17.00
N ASN A 80 -10.60 -15.87 17.59
CA ASN A 80 -9.32 -15.62 16.91
C ASN A 80 -9.09 -16.59 15.75
N PHE A 81 -9.43 -17.87 15.93
CA PHE A 81 -9.31 -18.87 14.87
C PHE A 81 -10.28 -18.57 13.71
N LYS A 82 -11.52 -18.14 14.00
CA LYS A 82 -12.48 -17.71 12.98
C LYS A 82 -11.94 -16.55 12.15
N ILE A 83 -11.33 -15.54 12.78
CA ILE A 83 -10.71 -14.41 12.07
C ILE A 83 -9.58 -14.91 11.16
N LYS A 84 -8.71 -15.78 11.66
CA LYS A 84 -7.63 -16.38 10.85
C LYS A 84 -8.17 -17.17 9.66
N LEU A 85 -9.21 -17.98 9.88
CA LEU A 85 -9.84 -18.79 8.83
C LEU A 85 -10.49 -17.90 7.77
N VAL A 86 -11.22 -16.84 8.17
CA VAL A 86 -11.81 -15.87 7.25
C VAL A 86 -10.74 -15.14 6.44
N ASN A 87 -9.66 -14.68 7.09
CA ASN A 87 -8.55 -14.02 6.39
C ASN A 87 -7.85 -14.96 5.41
N PHE A 88 -7.68 -16.23 5.77
CA PHE A 88 -7.13 -17.24 4.86
C PHE A 88 -8.00 -17.42 3.60
N PHE A 89 -9.33 -17.52 3.74
CA PHE A 89 -10.24 -17.67 2.61
C PHE A 89 -10.49 -16.36 1.81
N GLN A 90 -10.38 -15.18 2.45
CA GLN A 90 -10.58 -13.90 1.77
C GLN A 90 -9.32 -13.39 1.08
N VAL A 91 -8.15 -13.64 1.65
CA VAL A 91 -6.88 -13.07 1.18
C VAL A 91 -6.00 -14.16 0.57
N GLY A 92 -5.77 -15.25 1.31
CA GLY A 92 -4.91 -16.36 0.87
C GLY A 92 -5.44 -17.05 -0.38
N VAL A 93 -6.73 -17.37 -0.42
CA VAL A 93 -7.37 -18.02 -1.58
C VAL A 93 -7.47 -17.09 -2.77
N GLN A 94 -7.71 -15.79 -2.57
CA GLN A 94 -7.70 -14.83 -3.67
C GLN A 94 -6.31 -14.67 -4.28
N ALA A 95 -5.25 -14.70 -3.47
CA ALA A 95 -3.87 -14.70 -3.98
C ALA A 95 -3.55 -15.95 -4.81
N ILE A 96 -3.99 -17.13 -4.35
CA ILE A 96 -3.86 -18.38 -5.10
C ILE A 96 -4.66 -18.32 -6.42
N GLN A 97 -5.89 -17.81 -6.39
CA GLN A 97 -6.71 -17.61 -7.59
C GLN A 97 -6.05 -16.65 -8.58
N ILE A 98 -5.49 -15.53 -8.12
CA ILE A 98 -4.78 -14.58 -8.98
C ILE A 98 -3.57 -15.24 -9.62
N ARG A 99 -2.79 -16.00 -8.86
CA ARG A 99 -1.63 -16.74 -9.37
C ARG A 99 -2.05 -17.81 -10.38
N ASP A 100 -3.10 -18.59 -10.11
CA ASP A 100 -3.61 -19.64 -11.02
C ASP A 100 -4.17 -19.01 -12.31
N ILE A 101 -4.81 -17.84 -12.21
CA ILE A 101 -5.22 -17.02 -13.36
C ILE A 101 -4.01 -16.53 -14.16
N MET A 102 -2.95 -16.06 -13.49
CA MET A 102 -1.71 -15.62 -14.14
C MET A 102 -0.96 -16.78 -14.81
N GLN A 103 -0.92 -17.96 -14.20
CA GLN A 103 -0.37 -19.17 -14.79
C GLN A 103 -1.18 -19.62 -16.00
N THR A 104 -2.51 -19.60 -15.91
CA THR A 104 -3.41 -19.88 -17.05
C THR A 104 -3.17 -18.87 -18.18
N LEU A 105 -3.05 -17.59 -17.88
CA LEU A 105 -2.72 -16.54 -18.85
C LEU A 105 -1.33 -16.75 -19.46
N ALA A 106 -0.36 -17.22 -18.69
CA ALA A 106 0.98 -17.54 -19.19
C ALA A 106 0.94 -18.73 -20.16
N VAL A 107 0.20 -19.79 -19.84
CA VAL A 107 -0.02 -20.94 -20.73
C VAL A 107 -0.78 -20.51 -21.99
N VAL A 108 -1.82 -19.70 -21.86
CA VAL A 108 -2.57 -19.15 -23.01
C VAL A 108 -1.70 -18.24 -23.87
N ASN A 109 -0.81 -17.45 -23.27
CA ASN A 109 0.16 -16.65 -24.00
C ASN A 109 1.24 -17.51 -24.68
N ASP A 110 1.66 -18.61 -24.08
CA ASP A 110 2.54 -19.58 -24.72
C ASP A 110 1.84 -20.25 -25.91
N ILE A 111 0.59 -20.69 -25.74
CA ILE A 111 -0.25 -21.21 -26.83
C ILE A 111 -0.42 -20.17 -27.93
N LYS A 112 -0.73 -18.91 -27.58
CA LYS A 112 -0.83 -17.80 -28.53
C LYS A 112 0.49 -17.59 -29.27
N SER A 113 1.63 -17.59 -28.57
CA SER A 113 2.95 -17.46 -29.19
C SER A 113 3.30 -18.65 -30.09
N LYS A 114 2.85 -19.87 -29.75
CA LYS A 114 2.95 -21.06 -30.61
C LYS A 114 2.05 -20.92 -31.85
N LEU A 115 0.84 -20.41 -31.70
CA LEU A 115 -0.11 -20.16 -32.77
C LEU A 115 0.39 -19.06 -33.72
N ASP A 116 0.96 -17.98 -33.17
CA ASP A 116 1.56 -16.88 -33.94
C ASP A 116 2.79 -17.37 -34.71
N ARG A 117 3.63 -18.24 -34.12
CA ARG A 117 4.73 -18.91 -34.83
C ARG A 117 4.23 -19.79 -35.98
N MET A 118 3.16 -20.56 -35.78
CA MET A 118 2.53 -21.34 -36.84
C MET A 118 1.91 -20.46 -37.94
N TYR A 119 1.40 -19.28 -37.59
CA TYR A 119 0.84 -18.32 -38.55
C TYR A 119 1.92 -17.62 -39.39
N VAL A 120 3.12 -17.42 -38.83
CA VAL A 120 4.30 -16.90 -39.53
C VAL A 120 4.92 -17.96 -40.45
N ASP A 121 5.03 -19.21 -40.01
CA ASP A 121 5.54 -20.34 -40.82
C ASP A 121 4.67 -20.60 -42.08
N SER A 122 3.38 -20.26 -42.04
CA SER A 122 2.49 -20.38 -43.21
C SER A 122 2.75 -19.31 -44.30
N ARG A 123 3.44 -18.20 -44.00
CA ARG A 123 3.77 -17.16 -45.00
C ARG A 123 5.13 -17.39 -45.65
N ASP A 124 6.08 -18.02 -44.96
CA ASP A 124 7.43 -18.26 -45.48
C ASP A 124 7.52 -19.39 -46.54
N SER A 125 6.45 -20.15 -46.75
CA SER A 125 6.40 -21.18 -47.80
C SER A 125 6.24 -20.62 -49.23
N LYS A 126 6.01 -19.32 -49.46
CA LYS A 126 5.70 -18.78 -50.80
C LYS A 126 6.70 -17.80 -51.42
N HIS A 127 7.78 -17.41 -50.75
CA HIS A 127 8.76 -16.47 -51.32
C HIS A 127 10.21 -16.96 -51.18
N ARG A 128 10.54 -18.04 -51.91
CA ARG A 128 11.92 -18.33 -52.32
C ARG A 128 12.02 -18.34 -53.85
N THR A 129 12.35 -17.19 -54.45
CA THR A 129 13.08 -17.18 -55.72
C THR A 129 13.77 -15.83 -55.96
N ARG A 130 15.10 -15.90 -56.17
CA ARG A 130 16.00 -14.93 -56.84
C ARG A 130 16.33 -13.61 -56.11
N LEU A 131 17.55 -13.49 -55.57
CA LEU A 131 18.75 -12.96 -56.25
C LEU A 131 19.95 -12.80 -55.27
N VAL A 132 21.00 -13.58 -55.54
CA VAL A 132 22.44 -13.32 -55.50
C VAL A 132 23.01 -12.21 -54.58
N GLY A 133 23.85 -12.65 -53.62
CA GLY A 133 25.26 -12.20 -53.51
C GLY A 133 25.64 -11.26 -52.36
N SER A 134 26.30 -11.77 -51.31
CA SER A 134 27.73 -11.56 -51.03
C SER A 134 28.09 -12.14 -49.64
N HIS A 135 29.37 -12.46 -49.48
CA HIS A 135 29.90 -13.36 -48.46
C HIS A 135 30.17 -12.69 -47.09
N SER A 136 29.70 -13.32 -46.02
CA SER A 136 30.46 -13.73 -44.83
C SER A 136 29.52 -14.68 -44.05
N GLY A 137 29.80 -15.97 -43.87
CA GLY A 137 31.03 -16.52 -43.34
C GLY A 137 30.82 -16.78 -41.84
N SER A 138 30.18 -17.91 -41.50
CA SER A 138 30.30 -18.60 -40.21
C SER A 138 29.81 -17.88 -38.95
N GLU A 139 28.52 -18.00 -38.58
CA GLU A 139 28.13 -17.70 -37.18
C GLU A 139 26.91 -18.43 -36.60
N SER A 140 26.33 -19.44 -37.27
CA SER A 140 25.08 -20.06 -36.79
C SER A 140 25.14 -21.57 -36.54
N VAL A 141 26.32 -22.19 -36.62
CA VAL A 141 26.49 -23.62 -36.29
C VAL A 141 27.11 -23.83 -34.90
N GLU A 142 27.79 -22.83 -34.32
CA GLU A 142 28.35 -22.94 -32.96
C GLU A 142 27.39 -22.52 -31.84
N ARG A 143 26.25 -21.88 -32.15
CA ARG A 143 25.19 -21.46 -31.19
C ARG A 143 24.43 -22.62 -30.50
N LYS A 144 24.95 -23.86 -30.53
CA LYS A 144 24.29 -25.07 -30.02
C LYS A 144 25.15 -25.97 -29.11
N LYS A 145 26.32 -25.52 -28.63
CA LYS A 145 27.23 -26.43 -27.88
C LYS A 145 27.33 -26.20 -26.37
N TYR A 146 27.06 -25.01 -25.84
CA TYR A 146 27.01 -24.76 -24.39
C TYR A 146 25.82 -23.85 -24.06
N GLY A 147 24.83 -24.38 -23.33
CA GLY A 147 23.60 -23.66 -23.04
C GLY A 147 23.73 -22.85 -21.77
N TRP A 148 23.75 -21.53 -21.80
CA TRP A 148 23.40 -20.69 -20.65
C TRP A 148 22.64 -19.51 -21.23
N GLN A 149 21.31 -19.53 -21.14
CA GLN A 149 20.47 -18.55 -21.84
C GLN A 149 20.25 -17.31 -20.97
N VAL A 150 21.03 -16.27 -21.23
CA VAL A 150 20.63 -14.90 -20.85
C VAL A 150 19.25 -14.64 -21.46
N PRO A 151 18.24 -14.23 -20.68
CA PRO A 151 16.89 -13.99 -21.22
C PRO A 151 16.91 -13.01 -22.39
N GLY A 152 16.10 -13.28 -23.42
CA GLY A 152 16.03 -12.43 -24.62
C GLY A 152 15.59 -10.99 -24.32
N LEU A 153 16.14 -10.04 -25.07
CA LEU A 153 15.76 -8.62 -24.99
C LEU A 153 14.44 -8.34 -25.71
N GLN A 154 13.58 -7.53 -25.09
CA GLN A 154 12.37 -7.02 -25.74
C GLN A 154 12.70 -5.88 -26.70
N SER A 155 11.93 -5.73 -27.78
CA SER A 155 12.08 -4.60 -28.71
C SER A 155 11.45 -3.31 -28.14
N GLY A 156 12.06 -2.16 -28.44
CA GLY A 156 11.53 -0.84 -28.03
C GLY A 156 12.03 -0.31 -26.67
N ILE A 157 13.25 -0.67 -26.28
CA ILE A 157 13.90 -0.14 -25.07
C ILE A 157 14.43 1.28 -25.37
N VAL A 158 14.18 2.22 -24.47
CA VAL A 158 14.59 3.63 -24.57
C VAL A 158 15.15 4.06 -23.21
N ALA A 159 16.12 5.00 -23.19
CA ALA A 159 16.67 5.63 -21.99
C ALA A 159 17.55 4.75 -21.07
N PHE A 160 18.23 3.75 -21.64
CA PHE A 160 19.17 2.89 -20.90
C PHE A 160 20.64 3.12 -21.26
N ASP A 161 20.95 3.97 -22.24
CA ASP A 161 22.33 4.14 -22.76
C ASP A 161 23.29 4.64 -21.67
N GLU A 162 22.97 5.74 -20.99
CA GLU A 162 23.81 6.28 -19.91
C GLU A 162 23.91 5.33 -18.69
N PRO A 163 22.80 4.78 -18.14
CA PRO A 163 22.87 3.78 -17.07
C PRO A 163 23.67 2.52 -17.44
N LEU A 164 23.55 2.06 -18.68
CA LEU A 164 24.27 0.89 -19.18
C LEU A 164 25.78 1.16 -19.24
N GLU A 165 26.21 2.29 -19.78
CA GLU A 165 27.63 2.67 -19.82
C GLU A 165 28.22 2.81 -18.41
N LYS A 166 27.48 3.42 -17.47
CA LYS A 166 27.93 3.52 -16.07
C LYS A 166 28.02 2.16 -15.40
N LEU A 167 27.01 1.30 -15.55
CA LEU A 167 27.02 -0.04 -14.97
C LEU A 167 28.13 -0.90 -15.58
N LYS A 168 28.35 -0.78 -16.89
CA LYS A 168 29.43 -1.46 -17.59
C LYS A 168 30.80 -1.04 -17.07
N ALA A 169 31.04 0.26 -16.88
CA ALA A 169 32.28 0.73 -16.25
C ALA A 169 32.49 0.14 -14.84
N GLU A 170 31.43 0.00 -14.04
CA GLU A 170 31.48 -0.64 -12.72
C GLU A 170 31.70 -2.17 -12.78
N VAL A 171 31.25 -2.83 -13.85
CA VAL A 171 31.41 -4.27 -14.05
C VAL A 171 32.76 -4.61 -14.69
N VAL A 172 33.34 -3.71 -15.49
CA VAL A 172 34.65 -3.90 -16.13
C VAL A 172 35.81 -3.37 -15.27
N SER A 173 35.57 -2.33 -14.46
CA SER A 173 36.55 -1.90 -13.45
C SER A 173 36.85 -3.05 -12.47
N ASP A 174 38.10 -3.16 -12.02
CA ASP A 174 38.56 -4.17 -11.04
C ASP A 174 38.70 -5.62 -11.53
N ILE A 175 38.74 -5.88 -12.85
CA ILE A 175 39.19 -7.19 -13.36
C ILE A 175 40.70 -7.33 -13.04
N GLY A 176 41.01 -8.02 -11.93
CA GLY A 176 42.40 -8.36 -11.53
C GLY A 176 42.90 -7.82 -10.19
N VAL A 177 42.07 -7.14 -9.38
CA VAL A 177 42.44 -6.69 -8.02
C VAL A 177 41.61 -7.44 -6.97
N ASP A 178 42.29 -8.10 -6.02
CA ASP A 178 41.72 -9.02 -5.02
C ASP A 178 40.92 -8.29 -3.93
N ASP A 179 39.59 -8.36 -3.97
CA ASP A 179 38.69 -8.84 -2.90
C ASP A 179 37.22 -8.55 -3.32
N ARG A 180 36.48 -9.61 -3.67
CA ARG A 180 35.00 -9.70 -3.77
C ARG A 180 34.23 -8.44 -4.22
N LEU A 181 33.92 -8.31 -5.51
CA LEU A 181 32.98 -7.28 -5.98
C LEU A 181 31.61 -7.89 -6.27
N VAL A 182 30.87 -8.17 -5.20
CA VAL A 182 29.40 -8.20 -5.29
C VAL A 182 28.95 -6.77 -5.55
N LEU A 183 28.37 -6.54 -6.73
CA LEU A 183 27.80 -5.25 -7.11
C LEU A 183 26.27 -5.35 -7.02
N VAL A 184 25.66 -4.53 -6.18
CA VAL A 184 24.21 -4.48 -6.00
C VAL A 184 23.63 -3.34 -6.84
N VAL A 185 22.82 -3.66 -7.84
CA VAL A 185 21.99 -2.70 -8.58
C VAL A 185 20.74 -2.42 -7.76
N GLU A 186 20.73 -1.28 -7.07
CA GLU A 186 19.63 -0.80 -6.22
C GLU A 186 18.69 0.10 -7.03
N ALA A 187 17.39 -0.21 -7.00
CA ALA A 187 16.32 0.72 -7.38
C ALA A 187 14.95 0.20 -6.90
N PRO A 188 13.93 1.05 -6.79
CA PRO A 188 12.56 0.61 -6.50
C PRO A 188 12.01 -0.43 -7.50
N GLY A 189 10.95 -1.14 -7.11
CA GLY A 189 10.28 -2.14 -7.95
C GLY A 189 9.76 -1.52 -9.25
N GLY A 190 9.96 -2.18 -10.39
CA GLY A 190 9.46 -1.71 -11.70
C GLY A 190 10.27 -0.58 -12.37
N CYS A 191 11.39 -0.15 -11.79
CA CYS A 191 12.30 0.84 -12.41
C CYS A 191 13.10 0.31 -13.61
N GLY A 192 13.05 -0.99 -13.91
CA GLY A 192 13.75 -1.57 -15.07
C GLY A 192 15.11 -2.21 -14.78
N LYS A 193 15.46 -2.48 -13.52
CA LYS A 193 16.72 -3.16 -13.13
C LYS A 193 16.99 -4.43 -13.92
N THR A 194 16.01 -5.32 -13.98
CA THR A 194 16.05 -6.56 -14.75
C THR A 194 16.34 -6.31 -16.24
N THR A 195 15.78 -5.24 -16.80
CA THR A 195 16.02 -4.83 -18.19
C THR A 195 17.45 -4.33 -18.38
N LEU A 196 17.94 -3.44 -17.50
CA LEU A 196 19.31 -2.93 -17.51
C LEU A 196 20.34 -4.06 -17.44
N VAL A 197 20.15 -5.01 -16.52
CA VAL A 197 21.08 -6.14 -16.37
C VAL A 197 21.00 -7.11 -17.55
N LYS A 198 19.82 -7.34 -18.13
CA LYS A 198 19.72 -8.11 -19.37
C LYS A 198 20.45 -7.42 -20.52
N MET A 199 20.33 -6.11 -20.67
CA MET A 199 21.08 -5.34 -21.68
C MET A 199 22.58 -5.50 -21.49
N LEU A 200 23.07 -5.37 -20.27
CA LEU A 200 24.47 -5.58 -19.92
C LEU A 200 24.96 -6.98 -20.34
N CYS A 201 24.18 -8.03 -20.09
CA CYS A 201 24.56 -9.40 -20.44
C CYS A 201 24.64 -9.66 -21.97
N HIS A 202 23.93 -8.86 -22.77
CA HIS A 202 23.97 -8.94 -24.23
C HIS A 202 24.96 -7.95 -24.87
N ASP A 203 25.59 -7.08 -24.07
CA ASP A 203 26.55 -6.08 -24.53
C ASP A 203 27.83 -6.72 -25.09
N ALA A 204 28.37 -6.16 -26.17
CA ALA A 204 29.52 -6.73 -26.87
C ALA A 204 30.78 -6.74 -26.00
N GLU A 205 31.05 -5.66 -25.26
CA GLU A 205 32.25 -5.50 -24.44
C GLU A 205 32.21 -6.43 -23.22
N ILE A 206 31.04 -6.60 -22.62
CA ILE A 206 30.82 -7.57 -21.54
C ILE A 206 31.06 -9.00 -22.05
N ARG A 207 30.60 -9.33 -23.26
CA ARG A 207 30.81 -10.64 -23.87
C ARG A 207 32.26 -10.87 -24.30
N GLU A 208 32.99 -9.83 -24.66
CA GLU A 208 34.45 -9.92 -24.90
C GLU A 208 35.21 -10.25 -23.60
N ASN A 209 34.80 -9.67 -22.46
CA ASN A 209 35.47 -9.88 -21.18
C ASN A 209 35.13 -11.21 -20.49
N PHE A 210 33.89 -11.68 -20.58
CA PHE A 210 33.41 -12.89 -19.88
C PHE A 210 33.11 -14.07 -20.82
N GLY A 211 33.16 -13.88 -22.15
CA GLY A 211 32.90 -14.92 -23.14
C GLY A 211 31.52 -15.56 -22.98
N GLU A 212 31.48 -16.89 -22.95
CA GLU A 212 30.27 -17.68 -22.68
C GLU A 212 30.00 -17.91 -21.17
N ASN A 213 30.82 -17.35 -20.27
CA ASN A 213 30.71 -17.55 -18.82
C ASN A 213 29.82 -16.49 -18.13
N ILE A 214 28.66 -16.20 -18.73
CA ILE A 214 27.64 -15.32 -18.14
C ILE A 214 26.48 -16.19 -17.66
N PHE A 215 26.24 -16.19 -16.36
CA PHE A 215 25.21 -17.00 -15.70
C PHE A 215 24.12 -16.08 -15.17
N TYR A 216 22.86 -16.42 -15.43
CA TYR A 216 21.71 -15.61 -15.04
C TYR A 216 20.69 -16.44 -14.28
N VAL A 217 20.37 -16.01 -13.06
CA VAL A 217 19.40 -16.67 -12.19
C VAL A 217 18.43 -15.65 -11.62
N THR A 218 17.14 -15.96 -11.65
CA THR A 218 16.12 -15.18 -10.94
C THR A 218 15.88 -15.79 -9.56
N VAL A 219 15.94 -14.95 -8.52
CA VAL A 219 15.78 -15.34 -7.13
C VAL A 219 14.35 -15.01 -6.69
N SER A 220 13.62 -16.01 -6.18
CA SER A 220 12.26 -15.80 -5.66
C SER A 220 12.26 -15.28 -4.21
N GLU A 221 11.12 -14.77 -3.75
CA GLU A 221 10.92 -14.28 -2.37
C GLU A 221 11.21 -15.34 -1.30
N THR A 222 10.92 -16.62 -1.60
CA THR A 222 11.30 -17.77 -0.78
C THR A 222 12.37 -18.58 -1.50
N PRO A 223 13.64 -18.13 -1.49
CA PRO A 223 14.67 -18.73 -2.32
C PRO A 223 14.96 -20.17 -1.89
N ASP A 224 14.83 -21.10 -2.82
CA ASP A 224 15.30 -22.47 -2.63
C ASP A 224 16.71 -22.61 -3.21
N LEU A 225 17.69 -22.73 -2.31
CA LEU A 225 19.09 -22.89 -2.66
C LEU A 225 19.33 -24.10 -3.57
N MET A 226 18.54 -25.17 -3.43
CA MET A 226 18.67 -26.38 -4.24
C MET A 226 18.25 -26.13 -5.69
N VAL A 227 17.17 -25.37 -5.88
CA VAL A 227 16.66 -24.98 -7.19
C VAL A 227 17.65 -24.04 -7.87
N ILE A 228 18.14 -23.03 -7.14
CA ILE A 228 19.11 -22.06 -7.65
C ILE A 228 20.41 -22.74 -8.06
N VAL A 229 20.95 -23.63 -7.22
CA VAL A 229 22.16 -24.41 -7.56
C VAL A 229 21.86 -25.41 -8.69
N SER A 230 20.69 -26.03 -8.75
CA SER A 230 20.31 -26.88 -9.89
C SER A 230 20.28 -26.09 -11.20
N ASP A 231 19.65 -24.92 -11.22
CA ASP A 231 19.53 -24.05 -12.39
C ASP A 231 20.90 -23.55 -12.85
N LEU A 232 21.81 -23.26 -11.92
CA LEU A 232 23.20 -22.90 -12.19
C LEU A 232 24.05 -24.02 -12.78
N PHE A 233 23.66 -25.29 -12.64
CA PHE A 233 24.42 -26.43 -13.16
C PHE A 233 23.76 -27.09 -14.37
N ASN A 234 22.46 -26.88 -14.57
CA ASN A 234 21.66 -27.63 -15.53
C ASN A 234 20.79 -26.70 -16.40
N PRO A 235 21.41 -26.01 -17.36
CA PRO A 235 20.77 -24.95 -18.13
C PRO A 235 19.88 -25.45 -19.26
N ASN A 236 19.83 -26.77 -19.48
CA ASN A 236 18.99 -27.40 -20.48
C ASN A 236 17.97 -28.29 -19.75
N PRO A 237 16.65 -28.09 -19.91
CA PRO A 237 15.63 -28.87 -19.20
C PRO A 237 15.60 -30.36 -19.59
N SER A 238 16.44 -30.78 -20.54
CA SER A 238 16.56 -32.15 -21.04
C SER A 238 17.66 -32.98 -20.37
N THR A 239 18.51 -32.38 -19.52
CA THR A 239 19.53 -33.10 -18.75
C THR A 239 18.99 -33.56 -17.38
N PRO A 240 19.46 -34.70 -16.84
CA PRO A 240 18.98 -35.20 -15.56
C PRO A 240 19.24 -34.17 -14.46
N GLN A 241 18.23 -33.82 -13.67
CA GLN A 241 18.36 -32.91 -12.53
C GLN A 241 19.44 -33.42 -11.57
N LEU A 242 20.30 -32.51 -11.10
CA LEU A 242 21.29 -32.84 -10.07
C LEU A 242 20.55 -33.22 -8.79
N GLN A 243 20.76 -34.46 -8.35
CA GLN A 243 20.27 -34.88 -7.04
C GLN A 243 21.20 -34.32 -5.97
N PHE A 244 20.56 -33.82 -4.91
CA PHE A 244 21.27 -33.32 -3.76
C PHE A 244 20.78 -34.03 -2.49
N GLN A 245 21.70 -34.26 -1.56
CA GLN A 245 21.40 -34.91 -0.29
C GLN A 245 20.91 -33.93 0.79
N GLY A 246 20.85 -32.63 0.46
CA GLY A 246 20.40 -31.54 1.33
C GLY A 246 21.08 -30.22 0.98
N LYS A 247 20.73 -29.14 1.71
CA LYS A 247 21.27 -27.78 1.48
C LYS A 247 22.79 -27.71 1.54
N GLU A 248 23.40 -28.46 2.44
CA GLU A 248 24.86 -28.44 2.61
C GLU A 248 25.60 -29.08 1.42
N ASP A 249 25.02 -30.14 0.83
CA ASP A 249 25.56 -30.78 -0.37
C ASP A 249 25.49 -29.85 -1.59
N ALA A 250 24.40 -29.08 -1.73
CA ALA A 250 24.30 -28.06 -2.79
C ALA A 250 25.35 -26.94 -2.63
N LYS A 251 25.59 -26.47 -1.40
CA LYS A 251 26.64 -25.48 -1.12
C LYS A 251 28.03 -25.99 -1.49
N ILE A 252 28.37 -27.21 -1.05
CA ILE A 252 29.66 -27.84 -1.37
C ILE A 252 29.83 -28.01 -2.89
N LYS A 253 28.76 -28.41 -3.60
CA LYS A 253 28.78 -28.52 -5.06
C LYS A 253 29.01 -27.16 -5.72
N LEU A 254 28.27 -26.13 -5.29
CA LEU A 254 28.42 -24.76 -5.79
C LEU A 254 29.85 -24.23 -5.56
N ASP A 255 30.38 -24.37 -4.35
CA ASP A 255 31.76 -23.97 -4.02
C ASP A 255 32.78 -24.70 -4.91
N ASN A 256 32.60 -26.01 -5.12
CA ASN A 256 33.47 -26.78 -6.02
C ASN A 256 33.39 -26.32 -7.48
N PHE A 257 32.21 -25.92 -7.95
CA PHE A 257 32.03 -25.40 -9.30
C PHE A 257 32.72 -24.05 -9.49
N LEU A 258 32.51 -23.12 -8.55
CA LEU A 258 33.17 -21.81 -8.56
C LEU A 258 34.70 -21.97 -8.47
N ASN A 259 35.20 -22.83 -7.59
CA ASN A 259 36.63 -23.07 -7.47
C ASN A 259 37.26 -23.70 -8.73
N LYS A 260 36.55 -24.58 -9.44
CA LYS A 260 37.00 -25.13 -10.74
C LYS A 260 37.10 -24.06 -11.82
N LYS A 261 36.26 -23.03 -11.74
CA LYS A 261 36.20 -21.93 -12.70
C LYS A 261 37.09 -20.74 -12.31
N ALA A 262 37.80 -20.78 -11.19
CA ALA A 262 38.62 -19.66 -10.70
C ALA A 262 39.70 -19.14 -11.68
N SER A 263 40.08 -19.91 -12.70
CA SER A 263 41.03 -19.51 -13.75
C SER A 263 40.37 -18.85 -14.99
N ASP A 264 39.05 -18.75 -15.01
CA ASP A 264 38.22 -18.31 -16.14
C ASP A 264 37.17 -17.30 -15.61
N PRO A 265 37.28 -15.99 -15.93
CA PRO A 265 36.43 -14.97 -15.34
C PRO A 265 34.95 -15.20 -15.68
N MET A 266 34.11 -15.19 -14.63
CA MET A 266 32.68 -15.46 -14.72
C MET A 266 31.88 -14.26 -14.22
N LEU A 267 30.78 -13.95 -14.92
CA LEU A 267 29.76 -13.02 -14.45
C LEU A 267 28.52 -13.81 -14.00
N LEU A 268 28.21 -13.78 -12.71
CA LEU A 268 27.01 -14.37 -12.14
C LEU A 268 25.98 -13.29 -11.79
N VAL A 269 24.83 -13.35 -12.43
CA VAL A 269 23.70 -12.45 -12.19
C VAL A 269 22.66 -13.13 -11.30
N LEU A 270 22.36 -12.51 -10.17
CA LEU A 270 21.24 -12.85 -9.29
C LEU A 270 20.18 -11.74 -9.39
N ASP A 271 19.12 -12.00 -10.14
CA ASP A 271 18.03 -11.04 -10.37
C ASP A 271 16.94 -11.16 -9.29
N ASP A 272 16.51 -10.03 -8.74
CA ASP A 272 15.46 -9.84 -7.73
C ASP A 272 15.78 -10.47 -6.36
N VAL A 273 16.96 -10.18 -5.80
CA VAL A 273 17.37 -10.64 -4.46
C VAL A 273 16.74 -9.79 -3.36
N TRP A 274 16.11 -10.44 -2.38
CA TRP A 274 15.32 -9.79 -1.32
C TRP A 274 16.11 -9.49 -0.04
N SER A 275 17.23 -10.17 0.21
CA SER A 275 18.01 -10.02 1.44
C SER A 275 19.50 -10.30 1.24
N ALA A 276 20.35 -9.49 1.88
CA ALA A 276 21.79 -9.73 1.94
C ALA A 276 22.15 -11.07 2.60
N SER A 277 21.32 -11.54 3.54
CA SER A 277 21.53 -12.83 4.21
C SER A 277 21.52 -14.02 3.24
N PHE A 278 20.77 -13.92 2.14
CA PHE A 278 20.75 -14.94 1.10
C PHE A 278 22.11 -15.03 0.37
N ILE A 279 22.76 -13.90 0.11
CA ILE A 279 24.08 -13.85 -0.52
C ILE A 279 25.12 -14.49 0.42
N GLU A 280 25.02 -14.21 1.72
CA GLU A 280 25.88 -14.80 2.76
C GLU A 280 25.66 -16.31 2.90
N GLU A 281 24.40 -16.76 2.82
CA GLU A 281 24.06 -18.19 2.86
C GLU A 281 24.56 -18.93 1.61
N LEU A 282 24.46 -18.30 0.44
CA LEU A 282 24.85 -18.87 -0.85
C LEU A 282 26.37 -18.93 -1.00
N PHE A 283 27.10 -17.96 -0.44
CA PHE A 283 28.55 -17.81 -0.58
C PHE A 283 29.25 -17.68 0.77
N PRO A 284 29.32 -18.76 1.57
CA PRO A 284 29.99 -18.75 2.87
C PRO A 284 31.51 -18.60 2.76
N SER A 285 32.13 -18.97 1.62
CA SER A 285 33.58 -18.99 1.39
C SER A 285 34.08 -17.78 0.56
N LYS A 286 35.41 -17.55 0.47
CA LYS A 286 35.98 -16.48 -0.39
C LYS A 286 35.99 -16.94 -1.85
N ILE A 287 35.06 -16.42 -2.66
CA ILE A 287 35.05 -16.59 -4.11
C ILE A 287 36.15 -15.71 -4.72
N ARG A 288 36.98 -16.29 -5.58
CA ARG A 288 38.07 -15.61 -6.29
C ARG A 288 37.82 -15.65 -7.80
N GLY A 289 38.15 -14.55 -8.49
CA GLY A 289 38.12 -14.49 -9.96
C GLY A 289 36.73 -14.38 -10.60
N HIS A 290 35.67 -14.10 -9.82
CA HIS A 290 34.30 -13.99 -10.33
C HIS A 290 33.63 -12.68 -9.91
N LYS A 291 32.83 -12.09 -10.82
CA LYS A 291 31.95 -10.96 -10.50
C LYS A 291 30.52 -11.43 -10.27
N ILE A 292 29.91 -10.92 -9.21
CA ILE A 292 28.52 -11.21 -8.87
C ILE A 292 27.74 -9.92 -8.98
N LEU A 293 26.75 -9.90 -9.86
CA LEU A 293 25.85 -8.78 -10.05
C LEU A 293 24.49 -9.14 -9.46
N VAL A 294 24.00 -8.32 -8.55
CA VAL A 294 22.75 -8.56 -7.82
C VAL A 294 21.78 -7.43 -8.12
N THR A 295 20.56 -7.71 -8.57
CA THR A 295 19.51 -6.68 -8.56
C THR A 295 18.72 -6.77 -7.26
N SER A 296 18.49 -5.63 -6.61
CA SER A 296 17.76 -5.54 -5.34
C SER A 296 16.88 -4.29 -5.29
N ARG A 297 15.85 -4.33 -4.45
CA ARG A 297 15.01 -3.16 -4.15
C ARG A 297 15.63 -2.22 -3.12
N THR A 298 16.56 -2.72 -2.32
CA THR A 298 17.21 -1.99 -1.23
C THR A 298 18.73 -2.15 -1.33
N ALA A 299 19.46 -1.14 -0.90
CA ALA A 299 20.90 -1.26 -0.71
C ALA A 299 21.22 -2.33 0.35
N PHE A 300 22.31 -3.06 0.11
CA PHE A 300 22.88 -3.98 1.09
C PHE A 300 24.19 -3.35 1.61
N PRO A 301 24.22 -2.80 2.85
CA PRO A 301 25.35 -1.98 3.34
C PRO A 301 26.73 -2.64 3.29
N LYS A 302 26.79 -3.99 3.24
CA LYS A 302 28.02 -4.77 3.16
C LYS A 302 28.63 -4.82 1.75
N TYR A 303 27.90 -4.43 0.71
CA TYR A 303 28.30 -4.61 -0.69
C TYR A 303 28.32 -3.27 -1.43
N LYS A 304 29.17 -3.19 -2.47
CA LYS A 304 29.21 -2.03 -3.36
C LYS A 304 27.86 -1.92 -4.07
N THR A 305 27.29 -0.72 -4.08
CA THR A 305 25.93 -0.49 -4.60
C THR A 305 25.98 0.48 -5.78
N PHE A 306 25.47 0.04 -6.93
CA PHE A 306 25.14 0.87 -8.08
C PHE A 306 23.69 1.33 -7.94
N ARG A 307 23.48 2.63 -7.71
CA ARG A 307 22.13 3.20 -7.65
C ARG A 307 21.61 3.45 -9.05
N PHE A 308 20.59 2.71 -9.44
CA PHE A 308 19.91 2.92 -10.70
C PHE A 308 18.80 3.95 -10.51
N GLU A 309 19.07 5.17 -10.97
CA GLU A 309 18.20 6.32 -10.76
C GLU A 309 16.91 6.24 -11.60
N PRO A 310 15.80 6.83 -11.12
CA PRO A 310 14.60 7.03 -11.92
C PRO A 310 14.88 7.81 -13.21
N LEU A 311 14.00 7.68 -14.21
CA LEU A 311 14.14 8.37 -15.50
C LEU A 311 14.26 9.88 -15.31
N ASN A 312 15.11 10.52 -16.12
CA ASN A 312 15.06 11.98 -16.22
C ASN A 312 13.76 12.41 -16.92
N GLU A 313 13.45 13.71 -16.87
CA GLU A 313 12.17 14.23 -17.40
C GLU A 313 12.03 14.05 -18.92
N GLU A 314 13.12 14.13 -19.66
CA GLU A 314 13.13 14.01 -21.12
C GLU A 314 12.89 12.56 -21.56
N ASP A 315 13.51 11.61 -20.87
CA ASP A 315 13.33 10.19 -21.07
C ASP A 315 11.95 9.71 -20.64
N ALA A 316 11.44 10.23 -19.52
CA ALA A 316 10.07 9.97 -19.06
C ALA A 316 9.03 10.44 -20.09
N LYS A 317 9.23 11.66 -20.64
CA LYS A 317 8.39 12.20 -21.74
C LYS A 317 8.46 11.31 -22.97
N THR A 318 9.65 10.88 -23.36
CA THR A 318 9.87 10.06 -24.55
C THR A 318 9.20 8.69 -24.40
N LEU A 319 9.42 7.99 -23.29
CA LEU A 319 8.83 6.69 -23.01
C LEU A 319 7.29 6.74 -22.95
N PHE A 320 6.74 7.78 -22.36
CA PHE A 320 5.30 8.02 -22.36
C PHE A 320 4.77 8.25 -23.78
N CYS A 321 5.43 9.09 -24.57
CA CYS A 321 5.00 9.39 -25.94
C CYS A 321 5.04 8.13 -26.84
N ASP A 322 6.10 7.34 -26.76
CA ASP A 322 6.26 6.12 -27.57
C ASP A 322 5.22 5.05 -27.22
N SER A 323 4.74 5.03 -25.98
CA SER A 323 3.68 4.11 -25.55
C SER A 323 2.27 4.64 -25.84
N ALA A 324 2.08 5.96 -25.78
CA ALA A 324 0.79 6.62 -26.00
C ALA A 324 0.44 6.84 -27.48
N PHE A 325 1.42 6.93 -28.37
CA PHE A 325 1.20 7.27 -29.78
C PHE A 325 1.74 6.19 -30.72
N THR A 326 0.91 5.67 -31.63
CA THR A 326 1.37 4.82 -32.73
C THR A 326 2.12 5.64 -33.79
N LYS A 327 3.23 5.12 -34.33
CA LYS A 327 3.98 5.75 -35.43
C LYS A 327 3.03 6.04 -36.61
N GLY A 328 2.76 7.33 -36.86
CA GLY A 328 1.91 7.81 -37.95
C GLY A 328 0.52 8.35 -37.55
N GLY A 329 0.14 8.31 -36.27
CA GLY A 329 -1.11 8.92 -35.78
C GLY A 329 -0.95 10.41 -35.44
N SER A 330 -2.02 11.20 -35.61
CA SER A 330 -2.05 12.60 -35.19
C SER A 330 -1.88 12.69 -33.67
N ARG A 331 -0.84 13.39 -33.21
CA ARG A 331 -0.64 13.73 -31.79
C ARG A 331 -1.74 14.72 -31.38
N PRO A 332 -2.71 14.34 -30.52
CA PRO A 332 -3.53 15.34 -29.87
C PRO A 332 -2.58 16.23 -29.04
N SER A 333 -2.82 17.54 -29.03
CA SER A 333 -2.06 18.48 -28.21
C SER A 333 -2.83 18.82 -26.93
N PRO A 334 -2.86 17.96 -25.91
CA PRO A 334 -2.80 18.44 -24.56
C PRO A 334 -1.33 18.63 -24.20
N THR A 335 -0.99 19.78 -23.62
CA THR A 335 0.24 19.98 -22.89
C THR A 335 0.38 18.80 -21.91
N ILE A 336 1.32 17.89 -22.14
CA ILE A 336 1.63 16.82 -21.19
C ILE A 336 1.97 17.56 -19.90
N SER A 337 1.11 17.46 -18.88
CA SER A 337 1.33 18.23 -17.65
C SER A 337 2.67 17.82 -17.06
N ASP A 338 3.47 18.78 -16.61
CA ASP A 338 4.76 18.51 -15.96
C ASP A 338 4.62 17.51 -14.78
N HIS A 339 3.41 17.40 -14.18
CA HIS A 339 3.06 16.42 -13.16
C HIS A 339 3.09 14.94 -13.60
N LEU A 340 2.77 14.62 -14.87
CA LEU A 340 2.89 13.25 -15.39
C LEU A 340 4.36 12.87 -15.59
N VAL A 341 5.17 13.86 -15.94
CA VAL A 341 6.62 13.73 -16.18
C VAL A 341 7.37 13.60 -14.84
N ASN A 342 6.81 14.14 -13.76
CA ASN A 342 7.27 13.87 -12.40
C ASN A 342 7.09 12.40 -11.97
N GLN A 343 6.21 11.63 -12.62
CA GLN A 343 6.15 10.17 -12.43
C GLN A 343 7.31 9.52 -13.19
N LYS A 344 8.52 9.57 -12.63
CA LYS A 344 9.78 9.04 -13.21
C LYS A 344 9.87 7.50 -13.19
N HIS A 345 8.73 6.81 -13.20
CA HIS A 345 8.62 5.36 -13.10
C HIS A 345 8.26 4.73 -14.45
N PRO A 346 9.16 3.97 -15.10
CA PRO A 346 8.98 3.46 -16.45
C PRO A 346 7.71 2.62 -16.65
N LEU A 347 7.39 1.74 -15.70
CA LEU A 347 6.23 0.85 -15.83
C LEU A 347 4.92 1.64 -15.78
N THR A 348 4.86 2.63 -14.90
CA THR A 348 3.70 3.53 -14.78
C THR A 348 3.49 4.31 -16.07
N LEU A 349 4.56 4.93 -16.60
CA LEU A 349 4.51 5.68 -17.86
C LEU A 349 4.05 4.81 -19.04
N LEU A 350 4.57 3.58 -19.14
CA LEU A 350 4.18 2.63 -20.19
C LEU A 350 2.71 2.20 -20.08
N VAL A 351 2.22 1.93 -18.87
CA VAL A 351 0.83 1.50 -18.66
C VAL A 351 -0.13 2.65 -18.94
N VAL A 352 0.16 3.84 -18.41
CA VAL A 352 -0.66 5.04 -18.64
C VAL A 352 -0.66 5.41 -20.12
N GLY A 353 0.51 5.43 -20.77
CA GLY A 353 0.64 5.71 -22.19
C GLY A 353 -0.17 4.72 -23.03
N ARG A 354 0.02 3.41 -22.84
CA ARG A 354 -0.76 2.37 -23.56
C ARG A 354 -2.27 2.46 -23.31
N SER A 355 -2.70 2.83 -22.11
CA SER A 355 -4.12 3.01 -21.77
C SER A 355 -4.76 4.19 -22.52
N LEU A 356 -3.96 5.24 -22.79
CA LEU A 356 -4.36 6.44 -23.52
C LEU A 356 -4.24 6.31 -25.04
N ASN A 357 -3.52 5.30 -25.52
CA ASN A 357 -3.33 5.05 -26.94
C ASN A 357 -4.68 4.80 -27.65
N GLY A 358 -4.96 5.59 -28.68
CA GLY A 358 -6.22 5.56 -29.44
C GLY A 358 -7.45 6.13 -28.71
N LYS A 359 -7.28 6.78 -27.55
CA LYS A 359 -8.38 7.45 -26.82
C LYS A 359 -8.58 8.89 -27.29
N ASN A 360 -9.80 9.43 -27.08
CA ASN A 360 -10.16 10.80 -27.44
C ASN A 360 -9.75 11.84 -26.38
N ASP A 361 -9.75 13.12 -26.75
CA ASP A 361 -9.29 14.24 -25.90
C ASP A 361 -10.02 14.33 -24.54
N LEU A 362 -11.29 13.95 -24.47
CA LEU A 362 -12.06 13.95 -23.23
C LEU A 362 -11.58 12.87 -22.26
N ALA A 363 -11.28 11.66 -22.76
CA ALA A 363 -10.69 10.59 -21.96
C ALA A 363 -9.26 10.94 -21.51
N TRP A 364 -8.49 11.62 -22.37
CA TRP A 364 -7.18 12.16 -22.01
C TRP A 364 -7.26 13.19 -20.88
N LYS A 365 -8.13 14.21 -21.02
CA LYS A 365 -8.34 15.24 -19.98
C LYS A 365 -8.87 14.64 -18.68
N SER A 366 -9.76 13.65 -18.75
CA SER A 366 -10.29 12.96 -17.57
C SER A 366 -9.20 12.17 -16.83
N MET A 367 -8.37 11.40 -17.56
CA MET A 367 -7.30 10.61 -16.97
C MET A 367 -6.20 11.50 -16.38
N LEU A 368 -5.76 12.53 -17.12
CA LEU A 368 -4.77 13.49 -16.63
C LEU A 368 -5.29 14.27 -15.41
N GLY A 369 -6.57 14.65 -15.41
CA GLY A 369 -7.21 15.29 -14.26
C GLY A 369 -7.41 14.40 -13.02
N LYS A 370 -7.30 13.07 -13.17
CA LYS A 370 -7.26 12.11 -12.05
C LYS A 370 -5.84 11.91 -11.50
N LEU A 371 -4.85 11.97 -12.38
CA LEU A 371 -3.42 11.84 -12.03
C LEU A 371 -2.85 13.14 -11.43
N SER A 372 -3.47 14.29 -11.72
CA SER A 372 -3.04 15.64 -11.28
C SER A 372 -3.48 16.06 -9.86
N GLN A 373 -4.16 15.21 -9.08
CA GLN A 373 -4.54 15.58 -7.70
C GLN A 373 -3.34 15.37 -6.76
N GLU A 374 -2.75 16.47 -6.31
CA GLU A 374 -1.53 16.52 -5.49
C GLU A 374 -1.65 15.95 -4.06
N ASP A 375 -2.81 15.53 -3.58
CA ASP A 375 -2.95 14.95 -2.24
C ASP A 375 -3.33 13.46 -2.28
N GLN A 376 -2.40 12.61 -2.74
CA GLN A 376 -2.51 11.16 -2.58
C GLN A 376 -2.20 10.67 -1.16
N ARG A 377 -1.83 11.59 -0.26
CA ARG A 377 -1.46 11.31 1.12
C ARG A 377 -2.71 11.19 1.97
N ILE A 378 -3.03 9.98 2.41
CA ILE A 378 -4.09 9.72 3.36
C ILE A 378 -3.45 9.70 4.75
N PRO A 379 -3.84 10.59 5.69
CA PRO A 379 -3.35 10.51 7.06
C PRO A 379 -3.70 9.15 7.65
N VAL A 380 -2.75 8.47 8.30
CA VAL A 380 -3.00 7.16 8.92
C VAL A 380 -4.08 7.28 10.00
N SER A 381 -4.11 8.40 10.74
CA SER A 381 -5.19 8.74 11.68
C SER A 381 -6.58 8.76 11.05
N THR A 382 -6.69 9.12 9.76
CA THR A 382 -7.95 9.06 9.00
C THR A 382 -8.38 7.61 8.74
N LEU A 383 -7.46 6.73 8.39
CA LEU A 383 -7.73 5.30 8.20
C LEU A 383 -8.10 4.64 9.52
N LEU A 384 -7.37 4.94 10.60
CA LEU A 384 -7.66 4.47 11.96
C LEU A 384 -9.10 4.79 12.34
N ASN A 385 -9.51 6.06 12.18
CA ASN A 385 -10.86 6.50 12.48
C ASN A 385 -11.90 5.63 11.77
N MET A 386 -11.69 5.35 10.48
CA MET A 386 -12.58 4.52 9.67
C MET A 386 -12.59 3.05 10.08
N TRP A 387 -11.42 2.46 10.28
CA TRP A 387 -11.27 1.02 10.40
C TRP A 387 -11.69 0.48 11.77
N VAL A 388 -11.63 1.30 12.83
CA VAL A 388 -12.23 0.96 14.12
C VAL A 388 -13.71 0.60 13.98
N HIS A 389 -14.47 1.39 13.22
CA HIS A 389 -15.90 1.14 13.06
C HIS A 389 -16.24 0.18 11.92
N LEU A 390 -15.50 0.25 10.81
CA LEU A 390 -15.79 -0.57 9.63
C LEU A 390 -15.31 -2.02 9.77
N TYR A 391 -14.20 -2.23 10.48
CA TYR A 391 -13.47 -3.51 10.54
C TYR A 391 -13.13 -3.97 11.98
N ASN A 392 -13.61 -3.25 13.00
CA ASN A 392 -13.37 -3.55 14.43
C ASN A 392 -11.88 -3.55 14.81
N HIS A 393 -11.09 -2.63 14.24
CA HIS A 393 -9.73 -2.39 14.72
C HIS A 393 -9.74 -1.79 16.13
N ASP A 394 -8.64 -1.94 16.86
CA ASP A 394 -8.43 -1.29 18.15
C ASP A 394 -8.32 0.24 18.04
N ASP A 395 -8.75 0.92 19.10
CA ASP A 395 -8.69 2.39 19.20
C ASP A 395 -7.25 2.92 19.39
N ASP A 396 -6.31 2.07 19.82
CA ASP A 396 -4.90 2.45 20.04
C ASP A 396 -4.10 2.53 18.74
N GLY A 397 -4.63 1.95 17.66
CA GLY A 397 -4.09 1.99 16.30
C GLY A 397 -3.13 0.87 15.95
N VAL A 398 -2.99 -0.15 16.80
CA VAL A 398 -2.08 -1.28 16.58
C VAL A 398 -2.49 -2.10 15.35
N ASP A 399 -3.74 -2.54 15.29
CA ASP A 399 -4.32 -3.31 14.17
C ASP A 399 -4.28 -2.51 12.86
N THR A 400 -4.51 -1.20 12.95
CA THR A 400 -4.44 -0.30 11.79
C THR A 400 -3.03 -0.21 11.24
N MET A 401 -2.05 -0.06 12.13
CA MET A 401 -0.64 -0.01 11.74
C MET A 401 -0.14 -1.34 11.19
N ASP A 402 -0.45 -2.45 11.85
CA ASP A 402 -0.09 -3.79 11.36
C ASP A 402 -0.66 -4.04 9.96
N THR A 403 -1.91 -3.66 9.74
CA THR A 403 -2.55 -3.75 8.42
C THR A 403 -1.85 -2.87 7.38
N ILE A 404 -1.51 -1.62 7.73
CA ILE A 404 -0.82 -0.71 6.80
C ILE A 404 0.59 -1.19 6.48
N LEU A 405 1.32 -1.68 7.47
CA LEU A 405 2.64 -2.28 7.30
C LEU A 405 2.56 -3.52 6.41
N GLU A 406 1.55 -4.38 6.59
CA GLU A 406 1.32 -5.53 5.72
C GLU A 406 0.99 -5.10 4.27
N LEU A 407 0.10 -4.12 4.09
CA LEU A 407 -0.22 -3.58 2.77
C LEU A 407 1.00 -2.94 2.12
N SER A 408 1.86 -2.29 2.91
CA SER A 408 3.08 -1.67 2.43
C SER A 408 4.12 -2.70 2.02
N TYR A 409 4.30 -3.74 2.83
CA TYR A 409 5.11 -4.91 2.50
C TYR A 409 4.66 -5.57 1.18
N ARG A 410 3.35 -5.62 0.94
CA ARG A 410 2.74 -6.14 -0.30
C ARG A 410 2.78 -5.17 -1.49
N ASN A 411 3.41 -4.00 -1.35
CA ASN A 411 3.48 -2.92 -2.38
C ASN A 411 2.11 -2.37 -2.80
N LEU A 412 1.11 -2.45 -1.92
CA LEU A 412 -0.23 -1.92 -2.20
C LEU A 412 -0.36 -0.46 -1.77
N VAL A 413 0.46 -0.04 -0.81
CA VAL A 413 0.53 1.32 -0.28
C VAL A 413 1.97 1.67 0.11
N ASP A 414 2.35 2.94 0.08
CA ASP A 414 3.64 3.42 0.60
C ASP A 414 3.39 4.18 1.90
N LEU A 415 4.09 3.77 2.96
CA LEU A 415 4.04 4.44 4.25
C LEU A 415 5.11 5.53 4.30
N MET A 416 4.69 6.76 4.56
CA MET A 416 5.56 7.93 4.71
C MET A 416 5.48 8.46 6.13
N ALA A 417 6.63 8.61 6.78
CA ALA A 417 6.76 9.37 8.01
C ALA A 417 6.96 10.86 7.68
N LYS A 418 6.33 11.76 8.45
CA LYS A 418 6.64 13.19 8.36
C LYS A 418 8.06 13.39 8.88
N GLY A 419 8.99 13.77 7.98
CA GLY A 419 10.41 13.89 8.30
C GLY A 419 10.69 14.93 9.38
N PHE A 420 10.93 14.47 10.62
CA PHE A 420 11.63 15.19 11.67
C PHE A 420 12.25 14.16 12.63
N GLY A 421 13.59 14.07 12.65
CA GLY A 421 14.42 13.44 13.70
C GLY A 421 14.13 11.97 14.05
N ASN A 422 15.11 11.08 13.81
CA ASN A 422 15.12 9.68 14.23
C ASN A 422 15.18 9.45 15.77
N ASP A 423 14.76 10.43 16.59
CA ASP A 423 15.08 10.47 18.03
C ASP A 423 13.88 10.29 18.98
N LEU A 424 12.67 10.05 18.46
CA LEU A 424 11.54 9.65 19.30
C LEU A 424 11.53 8.12 19.44
N GLY A 425 11.92 7.65 20.63
CA GLY A 425 11.80 6.25 21.04
C GLY A 425 10.39 5.70 20.82
N ALA A 426 10.33 4.37 20.65
CA ALA A 426 9.24 3.56 20.11
C ALA A 426 7.88 3.56 20.87
N THR A 427 7.47 4.66 21.49
CA THR A 427 6.32 4.67 22.41
C THR A 427 5.28 5.77 22.16
N VAL A 428 5.41 6.61 21.12
CA VAL A 428 4.52 7.77 20.92
C VAL A 428 3.91 7.82 19.52
N THR A 429 2.62 7.42 19.42
CA THR A 429 1.67 7.59 18.29
C THR A 429 2.16 7.24 16.90
N PHE A 430 1.98 5.98 16.50
CA PHE A 430 2.23 5.53 15.13
C PHE A 430 1.34 6.21 14.07
N CYS A 431 0.10 6.60 14.39
CA CYS A 431 -0.88 6.99 13.35
C CYS A 431 -0.96 8.49 13.04
N ASP A 432 -0.67 9.39 13.99
CA ASP A 432 -1.00 10.81 13.83
C ASP A 432 0.07 11.59 13.04
N GLN A 433 1.27 11.03 12.89
CA GLN A 433 2.39 11.63 12.17
C GLN A 433 2.75 10.93 10.86
N GLN A 434 1.94 9.97 10.43
CA GLN A 434 2.19 9.14 9.26
C GLN A 434 1.13 9.34 8.18
N PHE A 435 1.57 9.24 6.94
CA PHE A 435 0.70 9.30 5.77
C PHE A 435 0.92 8.04 4.95
N VAL A 436 -0.15 7.59 4.30
CA VAL A 436 -0.08 6.50 3.35
C VAL A 436 -0.41 7.04 1.97
N THR A 437 0.39 6.71 0.97
CA THR A 437 0.03 6.87 -0.44
C THR A 437 -0.37 5.54 -1.01
N GLN A 438 -1.40 5.50 -1.84
CA GLN A 438 -1.75 4.29 -2.57
C GLN A 438 -1.27 4.41 -4.01
N HIS A 439 -0.69 3.34 -4.54
CA HIS A 439 -0.26 3.31 -5.94
C HIS A 439 -1.47 3.49 -6.89
N ASP A 440 -1.34 4.37 -7.90
CA ASP A 440 -2.43 4.77 -8.80
C ASP A 440 -3.15 3.58 -9.46
N LEU A 441 -2.40 2.57 -9.89
CA LEU A 441 -2.95 1.35 -10.49
C LEU A 441 -3.83 0.54 -9.52
N MET A 442 -3.47 0.48 -8.23
CA MET A 442 -4.26 -0.24 -7.22
C MET A 442 -5.55 0.51 -6.88
N LYS A 443 -5.46 1.84 -6.83
CA LYS A 443 -6.63 2.71 -6.69
C LYS A 443 -7.60 2.53 -7.86
N GLU A 444 -7.11 2.56 -9.09
CA GLU A 444 -7.94 2.36 -10.29
C GLU A 444 -8.51 0.93 -10.37
N LEU A 445 -7.75 -0.10 -9.96
CA LEU A 445 -8.27 -1.46 -9.86
C LEU A 445 -9.42 -1.56 -8.84
N ALA A 446 -9.25 -0.96 -7.66
CA ALA A 446 -10.30 -0.93 -6.64
C ALA A 446 -11.56 -0.19 -7.14
N ILE A 447 -11.38 0.93 -7.84
CA ILE A 447 -12.48 1.67 -8.49
C ILE A 447 -13.14 0.81 -9.56
N HIS A 448 -12.37 0.12 -10.40
CA HIS A 448 -12.88 -0.74 -11.46
C HIS A 448 -13.70 -1.91 -10.90
N LEU A 449 -13.19 -2.59 -9.86
CA LEU A 449 -13.90 -3.68 -9.19
C LEU A 449 -15.22 -3.19 -8.58
N ASN A 450 -15.19 -2.04 -7.91
CA ASN A 450 -16.39 -1.40 -7.36
C ASN A 450 -17.38 -0.99 -8.46
N ASN A 451 -16.88 -0.63 -9.65
CA ASN A 451 -17.71 -0.22 -10.79
C ASN A 451 -18.48 -1.38 -11.46
N LYS A 452 -18.15 -2.65 -11.15
CA LYS A 452 -18.88 -3.81 -11.69
C LYS A 452 -20.30 -3.93 -11.14
N LEU A 453 -20.59 -3.31 -9.98
CA LEU A 453 -21.93 -3.29 -9.39
C LEU A 453 -22.70 -2.04 -9.85
N PRO A 454 -24.05 -2.13 -9.98
CA PRO A 454 -24.91 -0.96 -10.13
C PRO A 454 -24.69 0.05 -8.99
N LEU A 455 -24.82 1.36 -9.27
CA LEU A 455 -24.50 2.43 -8.31
C LEU A 455 -25.18 2.25 -6.95
N ALA A 456 -26.46 1.85 -6.92
CA ALA A 456 -27.21 1.66 -5.68
C ALA A 456 -26.77 0.45 -4.84
N GLN A 457 -26.08 -0.53 -5.45
CA GLN A 457 -25.63 -1.76 -4.80
C GLN A 457 -24.17 -1.68 -4.31
N ARG A 458 -23.48 -0.56 -4.54
CA ARG A 458 -22.08 -0.41 -4.16
C ARG A 458 -21.96 -0.16 -2.66
N SER A 459 -21.14 -0.96 -1.99
CA SER A 459 -20.83 -0.76 -0.57
C SER A 459 -19.97 0.48 -0.31
N ARG A 460 -19.24 0.95 -1.34
CA ARG A 460 -18.45 2.19 -1.33
C ARG A 460 -18.87 3.05 -2.51
N LEU A 461 -19.35 4.26 -2.25
CA LEU A 461 -19.79 5.16 -3.32
C LEU A 461 -18.89 6.39 -3.38
N PHE A 462 -18.39 6.68 -4.57
CA PHE A 462 -17.58 7.87 -4.86
C PHE A 462 -18.36 8.76 -5.81
N ILE A 463 -18.60 10.00 -5.41
CA ILE A 463 -19.31 11.01 -6.19
C ILE A 463 -18.35 12.15 -6.49
N ASP A 464 -18.09 12.40 -7.76
CA ASP A 464 -17.29 13.54 -8.21
C ASP A 464 -18.22 14.58 -8.87
N ALA A 465 -18.55 15.64 -8.12
CA ALA A 465 -19.46 16.70 -8.49
C ALA A 465 -18.69 17.99 -8.82
N ARG A 466 -17.94 17.98 -9.93
CA ARG A 466 -17.12 19.13 -10.35
C ARG A 466 -17.91 20.28 -11.01
N GLY A 467 -19.15 20.02 -11.42
CA GLY A 467 -20.05 21.01 -12.00
C GLY A 467 -20.86 21.77 -10.95
N GLU A 468 -21.82 22.58 -11.41
CA GLU A 468 -22.73 23.32 -10.51
C GLU A 468 -23.69 22.41 -9.75
N ASP A 469 -24.09 21.29 -10.35
CA ASP A 469 -25.04 20.32 -9.81
C ASP A 469 -24.41 18.93 -9.62
N LEU A 470 -25.13 18.08 -8.89
CA LEU A 470 -24.78 16.66 -8.77
C LEU A 470 -24.82 15.95 -10.12
N PRO A 471 -23.97 14.92 -10.34
CA PRO A 471 -23.99 14.16 -11.58
C PRO A 471 -25.38 13.56 -11.88
N ALA A 472 -25.82 13.66 -13.13
CA ALA A 472 -27.14 13.15 -13.55
C ALA A 472 -27.34 11.65 -13.26
N SER A 473 -26.26 10.87 -13.20
CA SER A 473 -26.28 9.47 -12.80
C SER A 473 -26.71 9.25 -11.35
N ILE A 474 -26.42 10.19 -10.45
CA ILE A 474 -26.83 10.16 -9.05
C ILE A 474 -28.26 10.67 -8.91
N VAL A 475 -28.59 11.78 -9.57
CA VAL A 475 -29.92 12.40 -9.49
C VAL A 475 -31.04 11.47 -9.98
N LYS A 476 -30.74 10.56 -10.91
CA LYS A 476 -31.70 9.58 -11.45
C LYS A 476 -31.99 8.41 -10.50
N ILE A 477 -31.20 8.21 -9.45
CA ILE A 477 -31.37 7.07 -8.52
C ILE A 477 -32.51 7.41 -7.56
N GLN A 478 -33.61 6.66 -7.66
CA GLN A 478 -34.76 6.79 -6.75
C GLN A 478 -34.75 5.77 -5.61
N GLU A 479 -34.01 4.67 -5.79
CA GLU A 479 -33.87 3.60 -4.81
C GLU A 479 -32.84 3.92 -3.71
N ALA A 480 -32.94 3.21 -2.58
CA ALA A 480 -31.99 3.36 -1.48
C ALA A 480 -30.62 2.77 -1.85
N MET A 481 -29.56 3.54 -1.62
CA MET A 481 -28.18 3.14 -1.87
C MET A 481 -27.61 2.38 -0.66
N GLN A 482 -27.01 1.22 -0.90
CA GLN A 482 -26.44 0.32 0.12
C GLN A 482 -25.02 0.74 0.59
N ALA A 483 -24.64 2.00 0.36
CA ALA A 483 -23.29 2.47 0.62
C ALA A 483 -23.05 2.60 2.13
N ARG A 484 -22.00 1.92 2.63
CA ARG A 484 -21.47 2.12 3.99
C ARG A 484 -20.47 3.26 4.05
N ILE A 485 -19.75 3.48 2.96
CA ILE A 485 -18.81 4.59 2.79
C ILE A 485 -19.28 5.46 1.63
N LEU A 486 -19.45 6.74 1.89
CA LEU A 486 -19.76 7.75 0.87
C LEU A 486 -18.66 8.79 0.85
N SER A 487 -17.99 8.93 -0.30
CA SER A 487 -17.00 9.99 -0.54
C SER A 487 -17.52 10.91 -1.64
N ILE A 488 -17.61 12.20 -1.34
CA ILE A 488 -18.10 13.22 -2.26
C ILE A 488 -17.02 14.28 -2.43
N SER A 489 -16.58 14.47 -3.67
CA SER A 489 -15.66 15.54 -4.05
C SER A 489 -16.43 16.59 -4.85
N THR A 490 -16.35 17.85 -4.45
CA THR A 490 -17.09 18.95 -5.12
C THR A 490 -16.15 19.94 -5.78
N GLY A 491 -16.57 20.45 -6.94
CA GLY A 491 -15.89 21.50 -7.69
C GLY A 491 -16.04 22.88 -7.07
N GLU A 492 -15.30 23.84 -7.63
CA GLU A 492 -15.35 25.25 -7.23
C GLU A 492 -16.71 25.91 -7.45
N SER A 493 -17.44 25.47 -8.47
CA SER A 493 -18.74 26.00 -8.89
C SER A 493 -19.93 25.26 -8.28
N PHE A 494 -19.70 24.24 -7.43
CA PHE A 494 -20.78 23.42 -6.90
C PHE A 494 -21.74 24.23 -6.03
N SER A 495 -23.01 24.25 -6.40
CA SER A 495 -24.05 25.12 -5.82
C SER A 495 -24.55 24.65 -4.45
N SER A 496 -24.06 23.51 -3.95
CA SER A 496 -24.56 22.83 -2.73
C SER A 496 -26.06 22.46 -2.80
N ARG A 497 -26.62 22.30 -4.00
CA ARG A 497 -27.98 21.84 -4.22
C ARG A 497 -28.01 20.31 -4.20
N TRP A 498 -28.52 19.76 -3.10
CA TRP A 498 -28.64 18.33 -2.90
C TRP A 498 -29.97 17.80 -3.42
N CYS A 499 -29.94 16.59 -3.99
CA CYS A 499 -31.15 15.81 -4.21
C CYS A 499 -31.47 14.93 -2.98
N ASP A 500 -32.69 14.42 -2.90
CA ASP A 500 -33.16 13.54 -1.81
C ASP A 500 -32.55 12.14 -1.88
N MET A 501 -31.24 12.06 -1.61
CA MET A 501 -30.50 10.82 -1.58
C MET A 501 -30.89 9.99 -0.35
N LYS A 502 -31.10 8.69 -0.54
CA LYS A 502 -31.36 7.73 0.54
C LYS A 502 -30.18 6.78 0.69
N VAL A 503 -29.45 6.88 1.79
CA VAL A 503 -28.24 6.07 2.06
C VAL A 503 -28.29 5.46 3.46
N PRO A 504 -29.29 4.62 3.78
CA PRO A 504 -29.65 4.24 5.16
C PRO A 504 -28.54 3.50 5.93
N ASP A 505 -27.59 2.90 5.23
CA ASP A 505 -26.49 2.13 5.80
C ASP A 505 -25.17 2.92 5.92
N LEU A 506 -25.24 4.25 5.74
CA LEU A 506 -24.07 5.11 5.78
C LEU A 506 -23.43 5.12 7.18
N GLU A 507 -22.16 4.68 7.25
CA GLU A 507 -21.35 4.69 8.47
C GLU A 507 -20.25 5.76 8.41
N VAL A 508 -19.71 6.02 7.21
CA VAL A 508 -18.58 6.93 6.98
C VAL A 508 -18.88 7.90 5.85
N LEU A 509 -18.83 9.20 6.14
CA LEU A 509 -18.91 10.26 5.15
C LEU A 509 -17.58 10.98 5.01
N ILE A 510 -17.10 11.12 3.77
CA ILE A 510 -15.91 11.90 3.41
C ILE A 510 -16.35 12.99 2.43
N LEU A 511 -16.20 14.26 2.81
CA LEU A 511 -16.51 15.41 1.98
C LEU A 511 -15.22 16.16 1.64
N ASN A 512 -14.87 16.18 0.35
CA ASN A 512 -13.75 16.96 -0.18
C ASN A 512 -14.30 18.17 -0.92
N LEU A 513 -14.22 19.33 -0.28
CA LEU A 513 -14.86 20.56 -0.69
C LEU A 513 -13.89 21.46 -1.47
N MET A 514 -14.45 22.31 -2.33
CA MET A 514 -13.70 23.44 -2.93
C MET A 514 -14.56 24.70 -2.92
N SER A 515 -15.03 25.13 -1.75
CA SER A 515 -15.92 26.29 -1.65
C SER A 515 -15.60 27.19 -0.46
N LYS A 516 -15.97 28.47 -0.57
CA LYS A 516 -15.94 29.40 0.57
C LYS A 516 -17.12 29.16 1.51
N THR A 517 -18.29 28.84 0.96
CA THR A 517 -19.51 28.56 1.72
C THR A 517 -20.10 27.24 1.26
N TYR A 518 -20.64 26.45 2.19
CA TYR A 518 -21.17 25.14 1.85
C TYR A 518 -22.41 24.80 2.65
N THR A 519 -23.35 24.13 1.99
CA THR A 519 -24.55 23.58 2.63
C THR A 519 -24.38 22.06 2.69
N LEU A 520 -24.33 21.49 3.88
CA LEU A 520 -24.28 20.04 4.08
C LEU A 520 -25.54 19.36 3.56
N PRO A 521 -25.45 18.11 3.06
CA PRO A 521 -26.61 17.39 2.53
C PRO A 521 -27.69 17.14 3.60
N HIS A 522 -28.94 17.48 3.28
CA HIS A 522 -30.07 17.31 4.20
C HIS A 522 -30.34 15.85 4.56
N PHE A 523 -30.00 14.90 3.68
CA PHE A 523 -30.18 13.48 3.98
C PHE A 523 -29.42 13.05 5.23
N LEU A 524 -28.34 13.74 5.60
CA LEU A 524 -27.60 13.47 6.83
C LEU A 524 -28.53 13.50 8.05
N ALA A 525 -29.57 14.34 8.07
CA ALA A 525 -30.61 14.40 9.12
C ALA A 525 -31.25 13.04 9.44
N ALA A 526 -31.30 12.15 8.45
CA ALA A 526 -32.00 10.87 8.52
C ALA A 526 -31.06 9.66 8.55
N ASN A 527 -29.78 9.82 8.93
CA ASN A 527 -28.78 8.74 8.91
C ASN A 527 -28.30 8.33 10.31
N PRO A 528 -29.03 7.42 11.00
CA PRO A 528 -28.72 7.04 12.38
C PRO A 528 -27.44 6.20 12.53
N LYS A 529 -26.93 5.61 11.44
CA LYS A 529 -25.73 4.77 11.45
C LYS A 529 -24.42 5.54 11.22
N LEU A 530 -24.50 6.82 10.88
CA LEU A 530 -23.33 7.64 10.59
C LEU A 530 -22.51 7.83 11.89
N LYS A 531 -21.28 7.32 11.89
CA LYS A 531 -20.35 7.40 13.02
C LYS A 531 -19.18 8.34 12.76
N ILE A 532 -18.79 8.46 11.49
CA ILE A 532 -17.57 9.16 11.09
C ILE A 532 -17.88 10.23 10.05
N LEU A 533 -17.42 11.44 10.32
CA LEU A 533 -17.52 12.58 9.43
C LEU A 533 -16.14 13.19 9.19
N ASN A 534 -15.66 13.09 7.96
CA ASN A 534 -14.43 13.72 7.53
C ASN A 534 -14.74 14.80 6.49
N ILE A 535 -14.30 16.01 6.75
CA ILE A 535 -14.50 17.15 5.86
C ILE A 535 -13.15 17.82 5.64
N THR A 536 -12.73 17.90 4.38
CA THR A 536 -11.53 18.62 3.98
C THR A 536 -11.91 19.62 2.91
N ASN A 537 -11.56 20.89 3.10
CA ASN A 537 -11.65 21.88 2.04
C ASN A 537 -10.28 22.05 1.36
N ASN A 538 -10.23 21.79 0.06
CA ASN A 538 -9.00 21.83 -0.72
C ASN A 538 -8.62 23.26 -1.17
N ARG A 539 -9.46 24.28 -0.90
CA ARG A 539 -9.06 25.69 -1.07
C ARG A 539 -8.11 26.13 0.04
N LEU A 540 -7.43 27.26 -0.19
CA LEU A 540 -6.52 27.88 0.78
C LEU A 540 -7.23 28.48 2.00
N TYR A 541 -8.48 28.91 1.86
CA TYR A 541 -9.24 29.58 2.92
C TYR A 541 -10.29 28.65 3.53
N PRO A 542 -10.57 28.74 4.85
CA PRO A 542 -11.59 27.92 5.50
C PRO A 542 -12.98 28.06 4.89
N THR A 543 -13.74 26.95 4.83
CA THR A 543 -15.16 26.94 4.43
C THR A 543 -16.07 27.28 5.61
N GLU A 544 -17.06 28.14 5.38
CA GLU A 544 -18.17 28.39 6.30
C GLU A 544 -19.39 27.51 5.94
N PHE A 545 -20.00 26.88 6.94
CA PHE A 545 -21.20 26.08 6.75
C PHE A 545 -22.47 26.88 7.06
N SER A 546 -23.43 26.87 6.14
CA SER A 546 -24.72 27.56 6.30
C SER A 546 -25.70 26.81 7.22
N ASN A 547 -25.51 25.50 7.37
CA ASN A 547 -26.47 24.61 8.03
C ASN A 547 -25.77 23.55 8.90
N PHE A 548 -24.62 23.84 9.51
CA PHE A 548 -23.96 22.85 10.38
C PHE A 548 -24.84 22.48 11.59
N ASP A 549 -25.76 23.36 11.96
CA ASP A 549 -26.58 23.29 13.17
C ASP A 549 -27.59 22.14 13.19
N PHE A 550 -27.91 21.53 12.05
CA PHE A 550 -28.81 20.36 12.04
C PHE A 550 -28.11 19.08 12.55
N LEU A 551 -26.77 19.05 12.56
CA LEU A 551 -26.00 17.99 13.21
C LEU A 551 -26.09 18.18 14.73
N GLY A 552 -27.22 17.79 15.31
CA GLY A 552 -27.53 17.97 16.73
C GLY A 552 -27.13 16.79 17.63
N ALA A 553 -27.44 16.89 18.92
CA ALA A 553 -27.11 15.89 19.95
C ALA A 553 -27.68 14.47 19.72
N SER A 554 -28.68 14.31 18.87
CA SER A 554 -29.24 13.00 18.48
C SER A 554 -28.35 12.21 17.53
N TYR A 555 -27.27 12.79 17.01
CA TYR A 555 -26.32 12.09 16.16
C TYR A 555 -25.37 11.20 16.94
N ASN A 556 -25.16 10.00 16.42
CA ASN A 556 -24.25 9.03 16.99
C ASN A 556 -22.83 9.14 16.39
N LEU A 557 -22.44 10.36 16.02
CA LEU A 557 -21.08 10.65 15.55
C LEU A 557 -20.10 10.43 16.70
N THR A 558 -19.15 9.54 16.47
CA THR A 558 -18.09 9.20 17.42
C THR A 558 -16.76 9.82 17.00
N ARG A 559 -16.54 10.05 15.70
CA ARG A 559 -15.28 10.57 15.18
C ARG A 559 -15.52 11.66 14.14
N ILE A 560 -14.86 12.81 14.33
CA ILE A 560 -14.93 13.92 13.38
C ILE A 560 -13.53 14.44 13.06
N ARG A 561 -13.26 14.65 11.78
CA ARG A 561 -12.05 15.32 11.30
C ARG A 561 -12.45 16.45 10.36
N LEU A 562 -12.09 17.67 10.74
CA LEU A 562 -12.36 18.87 9.96
C LEU A 562 -11.04 19.53 9.57
N GLU A 563 -10.90 19.83 8.30
CA GLU A 563 -9.72 20.46 7.74
C GLU A 563 -10.12 21.68 6.89
N ARG A 564 -9.56 22.84 7.25
CA ARG A 564 -9.87 24.16 6.64
C ARG A 564 -11.37 24.48 6.68
N VAL A 565 -11.92 24.47 7.90
CA VAL A 565 -13.34 24.78 8.17
C VAL A 565 -13.45 25.83 9.27
N VAL A 566 -14.44 26.73 9.14
CA VAL A 566 -14.89 27.60 10.23
C VAL A 566 -15.90 26.85 11.09
N ILE A 567 -15.59 26.68 12.38
CA ILE A 567 -16.40 25.88 13.29
C ILE A 567 -17.61 26.68 13.79
N SER A 568 -18.80 26.08 13.71
CA SER A 568 -20.03 26.58 14.37
C SER A 568 -20.11 26.07 15.82
N PRO A 569 -20.62 26.88 16.78
CA PRO A 569 -20.90 26.42 18.14
C PRO A 569 -21.79 25.17 18.22
N SER A 570 -22.57 24.86 17.18
CA SER A 570 -23.42 23.66 17.16
C SER A 570 -22.62 22.35 17.21
N ILE A 571 -21.33 22.35 16.86
CA ILE A 571 -20.45 21.18 17.02
C ILE A 571 -20.38 20.70 18.48
N LEU A 572 -20.61 21.60 19.44
CA LEU A 572 -20.57 21.34 20.87
C LEU A 572 -21.75 20.48 21.32
N SER A 573 -22.83 20.42 20.51
CA SER A 573 -23.99 19.59 20.78
C SER A 573 -23.74 18.10 20.49
N LEU A 574 -22.66 17.74 19.79
CA LEU A 574 -22.32 16.36 19.42
C LEU A 574 -21.71 15.59 20.60
N ILE A 575 -22.54 15.22 21.58
CA ILE A 575 -22.10 14.66 22.88
C ILE A 575 -21.42 13.28 22.81
N ASN A 576 -21.59 12.53 21.71
CA ASN A 576 -21.06 11.18 21.55
C ASN A 576 -19.64 11.13 20.96
N LEU A 577 -19.03 12.29 20.69
CA LEU A 577 -17.69 12.37 20.11
C LEU A 577 -16.64 11.78 21.04
N GLN A 578 -15.85 10.87 20.50
CA GLN A 578 -14.72 10.18 21.12
C GLN A 578 -13.38 10.68 20.57
N LYS A 579 -13.30 10.97 19.26
CA LYS A 579 -12.11 11.57 18.64
C LYS A 579 -12.48 12.78 17.80
N VAL A 580 -11.79 13.88 18.03
CA VAL A 580 -11.99 15.16 17.33
C VAL A 580 -10.65 15.65 16.80
N SER A 581 -10.59 15.92 15.49
CA SER A 581 -9.42 16.48 14.83
C SER A 581 -9.78 17.78 14.12
N PHE A 582 -9.08 18.87 14.45
CA PHE A 582 -9.18 20.16 13.78
C PHE A 582 -7.86 20.51 13.11
N ILE A 583 -7.86 20.77 11.80
CA ILE A 583 -6.65 21.06 11.04
C ILE A 583 -6.84 22.31 10.21
N MET A 584 -5.99 23.33 10.43
CA MET A 584 -6.12 24.62 9.74
C MET A 584 -7.54 25.21 9.85
N CYS A 585 -8.23 24.93 10.96
CA CYS A 585 -9.59 25.38 11.21
C CYS A 585 -9.60 26.73 11.94
N ASN A 586 -10.70 27.48 11.78
CA ASN A 586 -11.00 28.61 12.65
C ASN A 586 -11.88 28.11 13.80
N ILE A 587 -11.29 27.93 14.97
CA ILE A 587 -11.93 27.36 16.18
C ILE A 587 -12.04 28.35 17.34
N GLY A 588 -11.35 29.48 17.24
CA GLY A 588 -11.09 30.40 18.34
C GLY A 588 -12.35 31.02 18.92
N ASP A 589 -13.30 31.49 18.10
CA ASP A 589 -14.52 32.13 18.60
C ASP A 589 -15.47 31.17 19.31
N PRO A 590 -15.76 29.96 18.76
CA PRO A 590 -16.45 28.92 19.52
C PRO A 590 -15.75 28.59 20.85
N PHE A 591 -14.42 28.41 20.85
CA PHE A 591 -13.67 27.99 22.03
C PHE A 591 -13.55 29.09 23.09
N LYS A 592 -13.49 30.37 22.70
CA LYS A 592 -13.54 31.51 23.64
C LYS A 592 -14.85 31.53 24.43
N ASN A 593 -15.97 31.24 23.76
CA ASN A 593 -17.29 31.21 24.40
C ASN A 593 -17.46 30.03 25.37
N LEU A 594 -16.65 28.98 25.25
CA LEU A 594 -16.66 27.83 26.17
C LEU A 594 -16.08 28.15 27.55
N ILE A 595 -15.26 29.20 27.65
CA ILE A 595 -14.59 29.58 28.89
C ILE A 595 -15.61 30.11 29.94
N THR A 596 -16.84 30.41 29.53
CA THR A 596 -17.92 30.90 30.41
C THR A 596 -18.99 29.81 30.67
N ASN A 597 -18.93 29.16 31.84
CA ASN A 597 -19.99 28.39 32.52
C ASN A 597 -20.86 27.41 31.68
N THR A 598 -20.27 26.61 30.79
CA THR A 598 -20.97 25.49 30.12
C THR A 598 -20.64 24.14 30.78
N PRO A 599 -21.61 23.22 30.95
CA PRO A 599 -21.36 21.86 31.47
C PRO A 599 -20.46 21.06 30.51
N ASN A 600 -19.79 20.01 31.04
CA ASN A 600 -18.78 19.21 30.35
C ASN A 600 -19.13 18.92 28.87
N ILE A 601 -18.29 19.41 27.96
CA ILE A 601 -18.48 19.32 26.51
C ILE A 601 -17.78 18.06 26.01
N TRP A 602 -18.46 17.29 25.18
CA TRP A 602 -18.00 15.99 24.69
C TRP A 602 -17.56 15.05 25.83
N PRO A 603 -18.49 14.61 26.69
CA PRO A 603 -18.18 13.81 27.87
C PRO A 603 -17.52 12.46 27.56
N GLN A 604 -17.63 11.97 26.31
CA GLN A 604 -17.03 10.73 25.83
C GLN A 604 -15.69 10.93 25.10
N LEU A 605 -15.15 12.15 25.08
CA LEU A 605 -13.94 12.47 24.34
C LEU A 605 -12.73 11.74 24.92
N VAL A 606 -12.06 10.95 24.08
CA VAL A 606 -10.84 10.19 24.35
C VAL A 606 -9.61 10.84 23.75
N GLU A 607 -9.76 11.45 22.58
CA GLU A 607 -8.65 12.04 21.85
C GLU A 607 -9.01 13.36 21.17
N LEU A 608 -8.13 14.34 21.32
CA LEU A 608 -8.24 15.66 20.69
C LEU A 608 -6.95 16.01 19.94
N GLU A 609 -7.08 16.26 18.65
CA GLU A 609 -6.01 16.71 17.76
C GLU A 609 -6.34 18.12 17.25
N ILE A 610 -5.40 19.05 17.40
CA ILE A 610 -5.50 20.42 16.87
C ILE A 610 -4.19 20.76 16.16
N ASP A 611 -4.24 20.93 14.85
CA ASP A 611 -3.07 21.29 14.03
C ASP A 611 -3.31 22.59 13.26
N TYR A 612 -2.30 23.48 13.20
CA TYR A 612 -2.32 24.73 12.44
C TYR A 612 -3.52 25.68 12.70
N CYS A 613 -4.22 25.56 13.83
CA CYS A 613 -5.35 26.45 14.17
C CYS A 613 -4.82 27.75 14.80
N GLN A 614 -4.61 28.78 13.98
CA GLN A 614 -3.94 30.02 14.38
C GLN A 614 -4.80 30.96 15.23
N ASP A 615 -6.09 30.68 15.42
CA ASP A 615 -6.96 31.48 16.28
C ASP A 615 -7.16 30.89 17.68
N LEU A 616 -6.51 29.76 17.98
CA LEU A 616 -6.46 29.16 19.31
C LEU A 616 -5.50 29.93 20.22
N VAL A 617 -6.06 30.71 21.17
CA VAL A 617 -5.25 31.52 22.12
C VAL A 617 -5.02 30.79 23.44
N LYS A 618 -6.01 30.03 23.93
CA LYS A 618 -5.94 29.23 25.17
C LYS A 618 -6.70 27.93 24.99
N PHE A 619 -6.29 26.90 25.70
CA PHE A 619 -7.05 25.66 25.80
C PHE A 619 -8.37 25.90 26.57
N PRO A 620 -9.51 25.35 26.12
CA PRO A 620 -10.79 25.54 26.79
C PRO A 620 -10.86 24.71 28.08
N GLY A 621 -10.93 25.38 29.24
CA GLY A 621 -10.96 24.72 30.55
C GLY A 621 -12.14 23.77 30.76
N THR A 622 -13.25 23.94 30.02
CA THR A 622 -14.41 23.04 30.07
C THR A 622 -14.11 21.62 29.59
N LEU A 623 -13.12 21.42 28.70
CA LEU A 623 -12.67 20.09 28.28
C LEU A 623 -11.83 19.39 29.36
N CYS A 624 -11.32 20.13 30.35
CA CYS A 624 -10.49 19.58 31.42
C CYS A 624 -11.28 18.69 32.40
N ASN A 625 -12.61 18.70 32.33
CA ASN A 625 -13.49 17.84 33.11
C ASN A 625 -13.74 16.46 32.48
N SER A 626 -13.18 16.19 31.30
CA SER A 626 -13.37 14.89 30.63
C SER A 626 -12.58 13.80 31.34
N VAL A 627 -13.30 12.82 31.90
CA VAL A 627 -12.72 11.64 32.55
C VAL A 627 -12.21 10.59 31.55
N HIS A 628 -12.56 10.70 30.27
CA HIS A 628 -12.17 9.74 29.25
C HIS A 628 -11.00 10.20 28.39
N LEU A 629 -10.60 11.47 28.49
CA LEU A 629 -9.57 12.07 27.64
C LEU A 629 -8.19 11.50 28.00
N LYS A 630 -7.59 10.80 27.04
CA LYS A 630 -6.29 10.11 27.16
C LYS A 630 -5.20 10.77 26.34
N LYS A 631 -5.53 11.34 25.19
CA LYS A 631 -4.57 11.86 24.22
C LYS A 631 -4.94 13.28 23.80
N ILE A 632 -4.01 14.21 23.98
CA ILE A 632 -4.12 15.58 23.44
C ILE A 632 -2.89 15.86 22.60
N SER A 633 -3.10 16.27 21.35
CA SER A 633 -2.05 16.74 20.46
C SER A 633 -2.41 18.14 19.95
N ILE A 634 -1.56 19.13 20.22
CA ILE A 634 -1.69 20.49 19.71
C ILE A 634 -0.38 20.84 18.99
N THR A 635 -0.46 21.02 17.68
CA THR A 635 0.72 21.25 16.84
C THR A 635 0.55 22.50 15.97
N ASN A 636 1.64 23.22 15.73
CA ASN A 636 1.69 24.40 14.86
C ASN A 636 0.66 25.51 15.21
N CYS A 637 0.19 25.58 16.45
CA CYS A 637 -0.77 26.58 16.92
C CYS A 637 -0.01 27.78 17.50
N ASN A 638 0.49 28.65 16.63
CA ASN A 638 1.49 29.66 17.02
C ASN A 638 0.93 30.78 17.90
N GLU A 639 -0.38 31.02 17.90
CA GLU A 639 -1.02 32.06 18.73
C GLU A 639 -1.36 31.60 20.15
N MET A 640 -1.17 30.31 20.46
CA MET A 640 -1.47 29.75 21.76
C MET A 640 -0.55 30.34 22.83
N ARG A 641 -1.12 30.88 23.92
CA ARG A 641 -0.39 31.58 24.98
C ARG A 641 -0.27 30.79 26.27
N GLY A 642 -1.18 29.85 26.53
CA GLY A 642 -1.17 29.07 27.76
C GLY A 642 -2.42 28.22 27.96
N PHE A 643 -2.39 27.49 29.07
CA PHE A 643 -3.48 26.65 29.58
C PHE A 643 -4.05 27.29 30.85
N SER A 644 -5.17 26.76 31.32
CA SER A 644 -5.73 27.10 32.62
C SER A 644 -5.35 26.05 33.67
N GLU A 645 -5.50 26.36 34.95
CA GLU A 645 -5.11 25.44 36.05
C GLU A 645 -6.04 24.23 36.19
N GLU A 646 -7.22 24.27 35.58
CA GLU A 646 -8.09 23.11 35.46
C GLU A 646 -7.46 22.02 34.58
N PHE A 647 -6.44 22.32 33.76
CA PHE A 647 -5.79 21.31 32.92
C PHE A 647 -5.24 20.12 33.72
N GLY A 648 -4.79 20.34 34.96
CA GLY A 648 -4.37 19.26 35.86
C GLY A 648 -5.52 18.34 36.36
N ASP A 649 -6.78 18.63 36.03
CA ASP A 649 -7.94 17.79 36.33
C ASP A 649 -8.11 16.63 35.34
N LEU A 650 -7.34 16.60 34.24
CA LEU A 650 -7.31 15.52 33.25
C LEU A 650 -6.57 14.28 33.76
N ILE A 651 -7.06 13.67 34.85
CA ILE A 651 -6.39 12.60 35.59
C ILE A 651 -6.06 11.35 34.78
N ASN A 652 -6.76 11.12 33.65
CA ASN A 652 -6.57 9.97 32.77
C ASN A 652 -5.76 10.29 31.51
N LEU A 653 -5.19 11.49 31.41
CA LEU A 653 -4.34 11.87 30.28
C LEU A 653 -3.06 11.02 30.30
N GLU A 654 -2.84 10.27 29.22
CA GLU A 654 -1.70 9.37 29.03
C GLU A 654 -0.64 9.99 28.11
N MET A 655 -1.07 10.80 27.15
CA MET A 655 -0.21 11.48 26.19
C MET A 655 -0.60 12.94 26.01
N PHE A 656 0.40 13.81 26.11
CA PHE A 656 0.27 15.23 25.82
C PHE A 656 1.38 15.68 24.87
N GLY A 657 0.99 16.03 23.64
CA GLY A 657 1.88 16.56 22.62
C GLY A 657 1.61 18.05 22.37
N LEU A 658 2.64 18.86 22.52
CA LEU A 658 2.69 20.27 22.18
C LEU A 658 3.88 20.50 21.26
N ARG A 659 3.61 20.78 19.98
CA ARG A 659 4.69 20.96 19.02
C ARG A 659 4.61 22.29 18.28
N SER A 660 5.75 22.94 18.12
CA SER A 660 5.86 24.18 17.34
C SER A 660 4.83 25.25 17.75
N CYS A 661 4.57 25.39 19.06
CA CYS A 661 3.66 26.40 19.60
C CYS A 661 4.46 27.65 20.03
N MET A 662 4.77 28.52 19.07
CA MET A 662 5.78 29.58 19.25
C MET A 662 5.45 30.66 20.29
N LYS A 663 4.18 30.96 20.59
CA LYS A 663 3.84 31.98 21.62
C LYS A 663 3.52 31.40 22.99
N LEU A 664 3.64 30.08 23.16
CA LEU A 664 3.39 29.43 24.42
C LEU A 664 4.51 29.80 25.40
N LYS A 665 4.16 30.50 26.48
CA LYS A 665 5.15 31.00 27.46
C LYS A 665 5.31 30.11 28.68
N LYS A 666 4.21 29.52 29.14
CA LYS A 666 4.16 28.71 30.36
C LYS A 666 3.14 27.58 30.23
N LEU A 667 3.44 26.45 30.84
CA LEU A 667 2.50 25.38 31.15
C LEU A 667 1.79 25.70 32.48
N PRO A 668 0.59 25.14 32.74
CA PRO A 668 -0.12 25.39 33.99
C PRO A 668 0.61 24.70 35.13
N GLU A 669 0.66 25.31 36.32
CA GLU A 669 1.37 24.72 37.46
C GLU A 669 0.79 23.35 37.79
N SER A 670 -0.53 23.21 37.74
CA SER A 670 -1.28 21.96 37.94
C SER A 670 -0.90 20.78 37.03
N ILE A 671 -0.04 20.93 36.01
CA ILE A 671 0.38 19.83 35.13
C ILE A 671 1.01 18.65 35.91
N TRP A 672 1.62 18.90 37.07
CA TRP A 672 2.15 17.84 37.95
C TRP A 672 1.06 16.91 38.53
N ARG A 673 -0.22 17.29 38.44
CA ARG A 673 -1.36 16.48 38.90
C ARG A 673 -1.70 15.33 37.94
N LEU A 674 -1.17 15.35 36.72
CA LEU A 674 -1.43 14.36 35.66
C LEU A 674 -0.66 13.06 35.92
N LYS A 675 -1.15 12.23 36.85
CA LYS A 675 -0.45 11.03 37.33
C LYS A 675 -0.30 9.91 36.29
N ASN A 676 -1.18 9.86 35.28
CA ASN A 676 -1.17 8.84 34.24
C ASN A 676 -0.38 9.27 32.99
N LEU A 677 0.18 10.48 32.99
CA LEU A 677 0.90 11.02 31.84
C LEU A 677 2.20 10.22 31.64
N SER A 678 2.23 9.45 30.56
CA SER A 678 3.38 8.61 30.17
C SER A 678 4.25 9.29 29.12
N VAL A 679 3.67 10.21 28.35
CA VAL A 679 4.33 10.90 27.24
C VAL A 679 4.03 12.39 27.30
N LEU A 680 5.09 13.18 27.37
CA LEU A 680 5.06 14.63 27.19
C LEU A 680 6.01 15.01 26.07
N ASP A 681 5.47 15.49 24.95
CA ASP A 681 6.25 16.07 23.86
C ASP A 681 6.04 17.59 23.87
N ILE A 682 7.11 18.36 24.00
CA ILE A 682 7.11 19.84 23.95
C ILE A 682 8.05 20.36 22.86
N SER A 683 8.34 19.55 21.84
CA SER A 683 9.31 19.85 20.80
C SER A 683 9.00 21.15 20.07
N ASP A 684 10.05 21.90 19.71
CA ASP A 684 9.93 23.15 18.95
C ASP A 684 9.07 24.25 19.62
N CYS A 685 8.77 24.12 20.93
CA CYS A 685 8.11 25.15 21.73
C CYS A 685 9.17 26.07 22.38
N THR A 686 9.75 26.96 21.57
CA THR A 686 10.99 27.69 21.88
C THR A 686 10.91 28.73 23.00
N PHE A 687 9.71 29.08 23.49
CA PHE A 687 9.48 30.14 24.48
C PHE A 687 8.89 29.65 25.80
N VAL A 688 8.73 28.33 25.97
CA VAL A 688 8.25 27.75 27.22
C VAL A 688 9.35 27.87 28.26
N THR A 689 9.13 28.70 29.27
CA THR A 689 10.02 28.83 30.44
C THR A 689 9.44 28.04 31.61
N ASP A 690 10.29 27.55 32.51
CA ASP A 690 9.85 26.92 33.77
C ASP A 690 8.82 27.80 34.50
N SER A 691 7.76 27.15 34.98
CA SER A 691 6.62 27.77 35.68
C SER A 691 7.05 28.59 36.88
#